data_AF-A0A2V8Q9B7-F1
#
_entry.id   AF-A0A2V8Q9B7-F1
#
_cell.length_a   1.000
_cell.length_b   1.000
_cell.length_c   1.000
_cell.angle_alpha   90.00
_cell.angle_beta   90.00
_cell.angle_gamma   90.00
#
_symmetry.space_group_name_H-M   'P 1'
#
loop_
_entity.id
_entity.type
_entity.pdbx_description
1 polymer ?
#
loop_
_entity_poly.entity_id
_entity_poly.type
_entity_poly.pdbx_seq_one_letter_code
_entity_poly.pdbx_strand_id
1 'polypeptide(L)'
;MLLTPFWQIFRENCQSLAVVLVLLVVVASARAQNTFDVKVDTGSIVSLRRVNDGFPTDYIQSNRRLGDVSLRYRGKDGAWQSADTAQLARDGKGVYTTSDDGRFYKASYQVLYAPANSNTGPAGTQVQPLPVLNLEIEIKLQERNISWTISLKNVGASARQIDDLAIPLPIAVSAPGVESNRRVTILKHSLVEGYTSYMFWMRNNNIGPYLMLTPRSDTKFEYWDAQRVPAQTTQTSATPQTGVGYRVYIHSAAAGAEAKAQGTKWRQPNTSLRLAAGESRSYGFKLQWADSYDAVRQILVDEGLVDVHVVPGMTIPSDLFARFALRTKQPIKAVEAEFPEQTKIESLGAKGDFNFYQVKFQRLGENRLTVRYGPTQHMYLEFFSTEPLETLIKKRAAFLARSQHRDASKWYNGLITDWNMDSQVLLSPDNYDRIQSWRIYAVTCDDPGLGKPAYLASKNAEYPEQSEVDALDYYIKNFVWGGLQQTTSEPYPFAIYGIPDWKTNRDSIDPGRNGQKHIWRIYDYPHIVLMYHSMYRVAKNNPQIKTALPAINYLKRAYGTAVALFTVPMQIEKWSAYRTGLYNELVIANVIADLQSEGLSAEAETLRKHWDQKVSTFVNGQLNLFQSEYTFDSTGFEATHALAKYALDHADKSGENKTGIPLENAERFMQKQLV
;
A
#
# COMPACT_ATOMS: atom_id res chain seq x y z
N MET A 1 -39.28 78.62 -3.77
CA MET A 1 -39.47 77.60 -4.82
C MET A 1 -38.68 76.36 -4.34
N LEU A 2 -39.18 75.68 -3.32
CA LEU A 2 -40.12 74.53 -3.35
C LEU A 2 -39.44 73.29 -3.96
N LEU A 3 -39.45 72.07 -3.40
CA LEU A 3 -39.81 71.47 -2.10
C LEU A 3 -39.35 69.99 -2.17
N THR A 4 -39.04 69.43 -1.00
CA THR A 4 -38.83 68.02 -0.57
C THR A 4 -39.90 66.98 -1.00
N PRO A 5 -39.91 65.70 -0.50
CA PRO A 5 -38.89 64.64 -0.26
C PRO A 5 -39.38 63.24 -0.75
N PHE A 6 -38.71 62.11 -0.45
CA PHE A 6 -39.40 60.92 0.13
C PHE A 6 -38.41 59.87 0.68
N TRP A 7 -38.28 59.92 2.01
CA TRP A 7 -37.90 58.83 2.91
C TRP A 7 -39.13 57.97 3.16
N GLN A 8 -39.19 56.74 2.65
CA GLN A 8 -40.09 55.68 3.11
C GLN A 8 -39.67 54.37 2.41
N ILE A 9 -38.81 53.55 3.05
CA ILE A 9 -38.64 52.07 2.91
C ILE A 9 -37.46 51.66 3.83
N PHE A 10 -37.42 52.14 5.09
CA PHE A 10 -36.40 51.68 6.06
C PHE A 10 -36.96 51.56 7.48
N ARG A 11 -38.26 51.26 7.62
CA ARG A 11 -38.93 51.16 8.92
C ARG A 11 -39.84 49.95 9.14
N GLU A 12 -39.77 48.91 8.31
CA GLU A 12 -40.62 47.71 8.50
C GLU A 12 -39.89 46.36 8.67
N ASN A 13 -38.55 46.30 8.65
CA ASN A 13 -37.83 45.02 8.86
C ASN A 13 -37.16 44.86 10.24
N CYS A 14 -37.49 45.70 11.22
CA CYS A 14 -36.95 45.57 12.58
C CYS A 14 -37.75 44.62 13.51
N GLN A 15 -38.82 43.96 13.03
CA GLN A 15 -39.53 42.95 13.82
C GLN A 15 -39.20 41.49 13.46
N SER A 16 -38.44 41.25 12.38
CA SER A 16 -38.00 39.88 12.02
C SER A 16 -36.65 39.48 12.62
N LEU A 17 -35.90 40.41 13.25
CA LEU A 17 -34.62 40.10 13.89
C LEU A 17 -34.75 39.55 15.32
N ALA A 18 -35.89 39.75 16.00
CA ALA A 18 -36.09 39.28 17.37
C ALA A 18 -36.49 37.79 17.45
N VAL A 19 -37.04 37.22 16.38
CA VAL A 19 -37.44 35.79 16.32
C VAL A 19 -36.28 34.90 15.86
N VAL A 20 -35.32 35.43 15.11
CA VAL A 20 -34.10 34.70 14.71
C VAL A 20 -33.10 34.60 15.87
N LEU A 21 -33.12 35.54 16.84
CA LEU A 21 -32.22 35.51 17.99
C LEU A 21 -32.61 34.48 19.07
N VAL A 22 -33.85 34.00 19.10
CA VAL A 22 -34.32 32.99 20.07
C VAL A 22 -34.14 31.55 19.55
N LEU A 23 -34.03 31.35 18.24
CA LEU A 23 -33.60 30.07 17.64
C LEU A 23 -32.08 29.89 17.58
N LEU A 24 -31.30 30.95 17.85
CA LEU A 24 -29.83 30.91 17.98
C LEU A 24 -29.34 30.67 19.42
N VAL A 25 -30.23 30.57 20.40
CA VAL A 25 -29.89 30.25 21.81
C VAL A 25 -30.33 28.83 22.22
N VAL A 26 -30.86 28.04 21.27
CA VAL A 26 -30.95 26.57 21.39
C VAL A 26 -29.95 25.89 20.46
N VAL A 27 -28.79 26.52 20.20
CA VAL A 27 -27.54 25.75 20.23
C VAL A 27 -27.24 25.52 21.71
N ALA A 28 -28.03 24.64 22.30
CA ALA A 28 -27.79 24.11 23.62
C ALA A 28 -26.34 23.65 23.63
N SER A 29 -25.53 24.30 24.46
CA SER A 29 -24.20 23.89 24.93
C SER A 29 -23.87 22.45 24.55
N ALA A 30 -23.41 22.25 23.32
CA ALA A 30 -22.75 21.02 22.95
C ALA A 30 -21.41 21.12 23.67
N ARG A 31 -21.38 20.68 24.93
CA ARG A 31 -20.15 20.21 25.57
C ARG A 31 -19.45 19.42 24.48
N ALA A 32 -18.29 19.88 24.02
CA ALA A 32 -17.53 19.21 22.98
C ALA A 32 -17.46 17.73 23.34
N GLN A 33 -18.23 16.90 22.64
CA GLN A 33 -18.30 15.48 22.94
C GLN A 33 -16.96 14.89 22.52
N ASN A 34 -16.37 14.08 23.40
CA ASN A 34 -15.16 13.35 23.09
C ASN A 34 -15.37 12.57 21.79
N THR A 35 -14.49 12.73 20.82
CA THR A 35 -14.60 12.05 19.51
C THR A 35 -14.12 10.60 19.56
N PHE A 36 -13.50 10.19 20.66
CA PHE A 36 -12.98 8.83 20.88
C PHE A 36 -13.91 8.00 21.77
N ASP A 37 -14.25 6.80 21.29
CA ASP A 37 -14.82 5.72 22.09
C ASP A 37 -13.70 4.71 22.40
N VAL A 38 -13.25 4.71 23.66
CA VAL A 38 -12.05 4.00 24.12
C VAL A 38 -12.42 3.04 25.23
N LYS A 39 -11.95 1.79 25.12
CA LYS A 39 -11.93 0.86 26.25
C LYS A 39 -10.48 0.63 26.66
N VAL A 40 -10.24 0.76 27.97
CA VAL A 40 -8.94 0.52 28.58
C VAL A 40 -9.05 -0.67 29.51
N ASP A 41 -8.08 -1.57 29.45
CA ASP A 41 -7.87 -2.66 30.38
C ASP A 41 -6.46 -2.55 30.93
N THR A 42 -6.32 -2.55 32.27
CA THR A 42 -5.03 -2.52 32.98
C THR A 42 -4.07 -1.48 32.38
N GLY A 43 -4.58 -0.27 32.18
CA GLY A 43 -3.83 0.89 31.67
C GLY A 43 -3.44 0.86 30.19
N SER A 44 -3.92 -0.12 29.42
CA SER A 44 -3.71 -0.22 27.96
C SER A 44 -5.03 -0.14 27.19
N ILE A 45 -5.02 0.47 25.99
CA ILE A 45 -6.20 0.56 25.14
C ILE A 45 -6.45 -0.79 24.46
N VAL A 46 -7.65 -1.35 24.62
CA VAL A 46 -8.06 -2.64 24.03
C VAL A 46 -9.16 -2.49 22.97
N SER A 47 -9.75 -1.31 22.85
CA SER A 47 -10.69 -0.92 21.78
C SER A 47 -10.55 0.58 21.55
N LEU A 48 -10.51 0.98 20.28
CA LEU A 48 -10.41 2.39 19.89
C LEU A 48 -11.25 2.65 18.65
N ARG A 49 -12.32 3.40 18.82
CA ARG A 49 -13.35 3.68 17.81
C ARG A 49 -13.62 5.18 17.72
N ARG A 50 -14.14 5.59 16.57
CA ARG A 50 -14.69 6.93 16.40
C ARG A 50 -16.15 6.94 16.88
N VAL A 51 -16.50 7.93 17.71
CA VAL A 51 -17.89 8.19 18.10
C VAL A 51 -18.69 8.63 16.87
N ASN A 52 -19.89 8.06 16.69
CA ASN A 52 -20.79 8.34 15.56
C ASN A 52 -20.17 8.10 14.17
N ASP A 53 -19.27 7.12 14.05
CA ASP A 53 -18.77 6.68 12.76
C ASP A 53 -19.87 5.99 11.95
N GLY A 54 -20.10 6.45 10.72
CA GLY A 54 -21.03 5.82 9.78
C GLY A 54 -20.62 4.39 9.42
N PHE A 55 -19.35 4.03 9.65
CA PHE A 55 -18.83 2.68 9.50
C PHE A 55 -18.14 2.24 10.79
N PRO A 56 -18.88 1.67 11.77
CA PRO A 56 -18.32 1.30 13.07
C PRO A 56 -17.05 0.45 12.94
N THR A 57 -15.91 1.04 13.29
CA THR A 57 -14.58 0.43 13.08
C THR A 57 -13.80 0.45 14.38
N ASP A 58 -13.42 -0.74 14.85
CA ASP A 58 -12.45 -0.90 15.92
C ASP A 58 -11.05 -1.01 15.31
N TYR A 59 -10.21 -0.04 15.60
CA TYR A 59 -8.86 0.01 15.03
C TYR A 59 -7.86 -0.89 15.78
N ILE A 60 -8.26 -1.41 16.94
CA ILE A 60 -7.41 -2.28 17.77
C ILE A 60 -7.81 -3.74 17.54
N GLN A 61 -6.81 -4.57 17.29
CA GLN A 61 -7.00 -6.01 17.16
C GLN A 61 -7.60 -6.58 18.45
N SER A 62 -8.64 -7.41 18.32
CA SER A 62 -9.27 -8.06 19.47
C SER A 62 -8.26 -8.85 20.30
N ASN A 63 -8.41 -8.81 21.62
CA ASN A 63 -7.52 -9.45 22.60
C ASN A 63 -6.06 -8.96 22.56
N ARG A 64 -5.84 -7.76 22.02
CA ARG A 64 -4.52 -7.11 22.02
C ARG A 64 -4.62 -5.74 22.69
N ARG A 65 -3.46 -5.22 23.07
CA ARG A 65 -3.30 -4.06 23.95
C ARG A 65 -2.42 -3.04 23.26
N LEU A 66 -2.96 -1.85 23.00
CA LEU A 66 -2.21 -0.69 22.56
C LEU A 66 -1.74 0.08 23.80
N GLY A 67 -0.49 0.54 23.77
CA GLY A 67 0.14 1.25 24.88
C GLY A 67 1.25 0.43 25.55
N ASP A 68 1.37 -0.86 25.25
CA ASP A 68 2.44 -1.70 25.77
C ASP A 68 3.83 -1.30 25.24
N VAL A 69 4.87 -1.70 25.97
CA VAL A 69 6.27 -1.43 25.69
C VAL A 69 7.07 -2.73 25.75
N SER A 70 7.93 -2.93 24.76
CA SER A 70 8.92 -3.99 24.73
C SER A 70 10.30 -3.36 24.77
N LEU A 71 11.16 -3.79 25.69
CA LEU A 71 12.51 -3.24 25.82
C LEU A 71 13.56 -4.33 25.94
N ARG A 72 14.75 -4.06 25.39
CA ARG A 72 15.97 -4.83 25.63
C ARG A 72 17.03 -3.94 26.25
N TYR A 73 17.64 -4.40 27.32
CA TYR A 73 18.66 -3.67 28.07
C TYR A 73 19.84 -4.58 28.40
N ARG A 74 20.97 -3.97 28.76
CA ARG A 74 22.20 -4.70 29.11
C ARG A 74 22.21 -5.06 30.60
N GLY A 75 22.41 -6.36 30.88
CA GLY A 75 22.76 -6.89 32.19
C GLY A 75 24.16 -6.46 32.66
N LYS A 76 24.55 -6.83 33.88
CA LYS A 76 25.90 -6.50 34.41
C LYS A 76 27.03 -7.18 33.61
N ASP A 77 26.74 -8.34 33.04
CA ASP A 77 27.59 -9.15 32.17
C ASP A 77 27.60 -8.67 30.70
N GLY A 78 26.82 -7.62 30.38
CA GLY A 78 26.64 -7.15 29.02
C GLY A 78 25.68 -8.00 28.19
N ALA A 79 25.07 -9.07 28.74
CA ALA A 79 24.06 -9.85 28.03
C ALA A 79 22.75 -9.06 27.89
N TRP A 80 21.99 -9.31 26.82
CA TRP A 80 20.65 -8.73 26.68
C TRP A 80 19.67 -9.36 27.66
N GLN A 81 18.90 -8.49 28.30
CA GLN A 81 17.75 -8.82 29.12
C GLN A 81 16.53 -8.16 28.48
N SER A 82 15.38 -8.82 28.57
CA SER A 82 14.14 -8.34 27.97
C SER A 82 13.09 -8.07 29.04
N ALA A 83 12.29 -7.03 28.83
CA ALA A 83 11.06 -6.81 29.59
C ALA A 83 9.95 -6.41 28.63
N ASP A 84 8.74 -6.90 28.89
CA ASP A 84 7.55 -6.65 28.08
C ASP A 84 6.39 -6.35 29.01
N THR A 85 5.78 -5.17 28.86
CA THR A 85 4.71 -4.73 29.77
C THR A 85 3.44 -5.53 29.59
N ALA A 86 3.18 -6.09 28.40
CA ALA A 86 2.04 -6.96 28.19
C ALA A 86 2.20 -8.25 29.00
N GLN A 87 3.43 -8.79 29.08
CA GLN A 87 3.73 -9.94 29.94
C GLN A 87 3.67 -9.57 31.43
N LEU A 88 4.25 -8.43 31.83
CA LEU A 88 4.18 -7.98 33.23
C LEU A 88 2.73 -7.74 33.69
N ALA A 89 1.87 -7.22 32.82
CA ALA A 89 0.45 -7.05 33.09
C ALA A 89 -0.26 -8.39 33.30
N ARG A 90 0.00 -9.38 32.42
CA ARG A 90 -0.53 -10.76 32.56
C ARG A 90 -0.07 -11.44 33.85
N ASP A 91 1.16 -11.16 34.28
CA ASP A 91 1.73 -11.68 35.53
C ASP A 91 1.21 -10.95 36.78
N GLY A 92 0.37 -9.92 36.65
CA GLY A 92 -0.11 -9.11 37.77
C GLY A 92 0.96 -8.19 38.38
N LYS A 93 2.03 -7.87 37.65
CA LYS A 93 3.18 -7.07 38.11
C LYS A 93 3.09 -5.57 37.75
N GLY A 94 1.87 -5.06 37.57
CA GLY A 94 1.60 -3.66 37.24
C GLY A 94 0.68 -3.00 38.27
N VAL A 95 0.87 -1.70 38.47
CA VAL A 95 -0.02 -0.84 39.28
C VAL A 95 -0.77 0.09 38.34
N TYR A 96 -2.10 0.12 38.45
CA TYR A 96 -2.96 0.86 37.54
C TYR A 96 -3.77 1.92 38.28
N THR A 97 -3.88 3.10 37.70
CA THR A 97 -4.70 4.19 38.23
C THR A 97 -5.52 4.79 37.11
N THR A 98 -6.78 5.06 37.38
CA THR A 98 -7.72 5.73 36.47
C THR A 98 -8.30 6.93 37.19
N SER A 99 -8.41 8.07 36.54
CA SER A 99 -9.10 9.24 37.10
C SER A 99 -10.60 9.03 37.17
N ASP A 100 -11.27 9.71 38.10
CA ASP A 100 -12.73 9.59 38.31
C ASP A 100 -13.55 9.95 37.07
N ASP A 101 -13.03 10.85 36.21
CA ASP A 101 -13.66 11.26 34.96
C ASP A 101 -13.42 10.26 33.79
N GLY A 102 -12.63 9.21 34.02
CA GLY A 102 -12.27 8.22 33.02
C GLY A 102 -11.43 8.77 31.86
N ARG A 103 -10.75 9.91 32.04
CA ARG A 103 -9.95 10.55 30.98
C ARG A 103 -8.46 10.41 31.15
N PHE A 104 -7.99 9.90 32.28
CA PHE A 104 -6.56 9.66 32.53
C PHE A 104 -6.37 8.24 33.05
N TYR A 105 -5.42 7.53 32.44
CA TYR A 105 -5.02 6.19 32.81
C TYR A 105 -3.50 6.17 32.99
N LYS A 106 -3.04 5.55 34.07
CA LYS A 106 -1.63 5.33 34.35
C LYS A 106 -1.38 3.85 34.64
N ALA A 107 -0.39 3.27 33.99
CA ALA A 107 0.17 1.97 34.34
C ALA A 107 1.63 2.16 34.79
N SER A 108 2.00 1.55 35.90
CA SER A 108 3.37 1.58 36.44
C SER A 108 3.89 0.16 36.58
N TYR A 109 5.06 -0.10 36.04
CA TYR A 109 5.72 -1.40 36.06
C TYR A 109 7.12 -1.26 36.65
N GLN A 110 7.51 -2.23 37.47
CA GLN A 110 8.88 -2.35 37.96
C GLN A 110 9.58 -3.50 37.23
N VAL A 111 10.61 -3.17 36.46
CA VAL A 111 11.47 -4.17 35.81
C VAL A 111 12.50 -4.63 36.83
N LEU A 112 12.49 -5.92 37.10
CA LEU A 112 13.44 -6.58 37.98
C LEU A 112 14.56 -7.23 37.15
N TYR A 113 15.77 -7.23 37.70
CA TYR A 113 16.92 -7.92 37.15
C TYR A 113 17.39 -9.00 38.12
N ALA A 114 17.58 -10.20 37.58
CA ALA A 114 18.28 -11.30 38.22
C ALA A 114 19.37 -11.79 37.25
N PRO A 115 20.63 -11.97 37.70
CA PRO A 115 21.67 -12.55 36.85
C PRO A 115 21.27 -13.92 36.30
N ALA A 116 21.78 -14.29 35.13
CA ALA A 116 21.53 -15.62 34.57
C ALA A 116 21.96 -16.71 35.58
N ASN A 117 21.14 -17.76 35.73
CA ASN A 117 21.33 -18.87 36.67
C ASN A 117 21.31 -18.49 38.16
N SER A 118 20.91 -17.27 38.53
CA SER A 118 20.80 -16.89 39.96
C SER A 118 19.59 -17.49 40.68
N ASN A 119 18.68 -18.14 39.93
CA ASN A 119 17.48 -18.81 40.45
C ASN A 119 17.60 -20.34 40.41
N THR A 120 18.74 -20.88 39.97
CA THR A 120 19.01 -22.33 40.01
C THR A 120 19.74 -22.67 41.31
N GLY A 121 19.01 -23.20 42.29
CA GLY A 121 19.56 -23.59 43.60
C GLY A 121 18.45 -23.85 44.64
N PRO A 122 18.76 -24.46 45.80
CA PRO A 122 17.80 -24.67 46.89
C PRO A 122 17.13 -23.37 47.33
N ALA A 123 15.86 -23.45 47.74
CA ALA A 123 15.14 -22.31 48.33
C ALA A 123 15.97 -21.71 49.48
N GLY A 124 16.38 -20.44 49.36
CA GLY A 124 17.30 -19.76 50.27
C GLY A 124 18.67 -19.38 49.67
N THR A 125 19.04 -19.94 48.51
CA THR A 125 20.27 -19.59 47.76
C THR A 125 20.02 -18.73 46.51
N GLN A 126 18.75 -18.48 46.20
CA GLN A 126 18.34 -17.69 45.03
C GLN A 126 18.58 -16.19 45.29
N VAL A 127 19.16 -15.50 44.31
CA VAL A 127 19.34 -14.04 44.38
C VAL A 127 18.01 -13.36 44.15
N GLN A 128 17.58 -12.55 45.12
CA GLN A 128 16.36 -11.75 44.98
C GLN A 128 16.49 -10.79 43.78
N PRO A 129 15.55 -10.82 42.82
CA PRO A 129 15.57 -9.89 41.70
C PRO A 129 15.52 -8.44 42.21
N LEU A 130 16.44 -7.60 41.71
CA LEU A 130 16.53 -6.20 42.13
C LEU A 130 15.84 -5.29 41.12
N PRO A 131 15.16 -4.22 41.56
CA PRO A 131 14.57 -3.26 40.65
C PRO A 131 15.67 -2.50 39.89
N VAL A 132 15.50 -2.41 38.57
CA VAL A 132 16.47 -1.74 37.69
C VAL A 132 15.85 -0.63 36.87
N LEU A 133 14.58 -0.76 36.48
CA LEU A 133 13.85 0.29 35.78
C LEU A 133 12.44 0.38 36.36
N ASN A 134 11.96 1.62 36.55
CA ASN A 134 10.53 1.87 36.65
C ASN A 134 10.07 2.38 35.29
N LEU A 135 8.98 1.81 34.79
CA LEU A 135 8.35 2.18 33.54
C LEU A 135 6.93 2.65 33.82
N GLU A 136 6.61 3.88 33.41
CA GLU A 136 5.28 4.46 33.54
C GLU A 136 4.70 4.73 32.16
N ILE A 137 3.43 4.39 31.98
CA ILE A 137 2.66 4.61 30.76
C ILE A 137 1.44 5.43 31.15
N GLU A 138 1.29 6.60 30.54
CA GLU A 138 0.19 7.51 30.78
C GLU A 138 -0.60 7.73 29.49
N ILE A 139 -1.92 7.55 29.58
CA ILE A 139 -2.86 7.76 28.49
C ILE A 139 -3.87 8.80 28.95
N LYS A 140 -3.98 9.90 28.22
CA LYS A 140 -4.92 10.99 28.52
C LYS A 140 -5.82 11.27 27.32
N LEU A 141 -7.12 11.10 27.52
CA LEU A 141 -8.17 11.42 26.56
C LEU A 141 -8.44 12.92 26.58
N GLN A 142 -8.19 13.57 25.46
CA GLN A 142 -8.50 14.98 25.23
C GLN A 142 -9.58 15.09 24.15
N GLU A 143 -10.13 16.28 23.95
CA GLU A 143 -11.25 16.49 23.01
C GLU A 143 -10.89 16.08 21.56
N ARG A 144 -9.66 16.40 21.14
CA ARG A 144 -9.18 16.22 19.75
C ARG A 144 -8.10 15.15 19.58
N ASN A 145 -7.52 14.66 20.67
CA ASN A 145 -6.44 13.67 20.63
C ASN A 145 -6.44 12.77 21.86
N ILE A 146 -5.74 11.64 21.75
CA ILE A 146 -5.28 10.86 22.90
C ILE A 146 -3.78 11.09 23.01
N SER A 147 -3.32 11.65 24.12
CA SER A 147 -1.89 11.76 24.41
C SER A 147 -1.42 10.52 25.16
N TRP A 148 -0.36 9.90 24.65
CA TRP A 148 0.26 8.70 25.21
C TRP A 148 1.71 9.02 25.54
N THR A 149 2.11 8.82 26.80
CA THR A 149 3.47 9.06 27.29
C THR A 149 4.06 7.79 27.89
N ILE A 150 5.32 7.52 27.59
CA ILE A 150 6.12 6.46 28.20
C ILE A 150 7.27 7.13 28.94
N SER A 151 7.45 6.81 30.22
CA SER A 151 8.57 7.30 31.04
C SER A 151 9.37 6.13 31.59
N LEU A 152 10.68 6.14 31.39
CA LEU A 152 11.62 5.18 31.97
C LEU A 152 12.49 5.89 33.00
N LYS A 153 12.60 5.32 34.19
CA LYS A 153 13.52 5.78 35.24
C LYS A 153 14.45 4.65 35.64
N ASN A 154 15.76 4.92 35.65
CA ASN A 154 16.72 4.02 36.24
C ASN A 154 16.66 4.10 37.78
N VAL A 155 16.15 3.04 38.41
CA VAL A 155 16.07 2.93 39.88
C VAL A 155 17.17 2.08 40.47
N GLY A 156 18.05 1.52 39.63
CA GLY A 156 19.23 0.80 40.07
C GLY A 156 20.38 1.73 40.45
N ALA A 157 21.39 1.17 41.14
CA ALA A 157 22.56 1.91 41.62
C ALA A 157 23.60 2.25 40.53
N SER A 158 23.48 1.68 39.33
CA SER A 158 24.45 1.86 38.23
C SER A 158 23.77 2.35 36.96
N ALA A 159 24.54 2.95 36.05
CA ALA A 159 24.01 3.32 34.74
C ALA A 159 23.44 2.10 33.99
N ARG A 160 22.38 2.34 33.21
CA ARG A 160 21.69 1.32 32.41
C ARG A 160 21.67 1.71 30.95
N GLN A 161 21.99 0.75 30.10
CA GLN A 161 21.90 0.87 28.66
C GLN A 161 20.70 0.07 28.15
N ILE A 162 19.78 0.77 27.50
CA ILE A 162 18.60 0.22 26.84
C ILE A 162 18.91 0.25 25.35
N ASP A 163 19.11 -0.94 24.76
CA ASP A 163 19.45 -1.06 23.34
C ASP A 163 18.20 -1.05 22.47
N ASP A 164 17.09 -1.62 22.95
CA ASP A 164 15.80 -1.50 22.26
C ASP A 164 14.73 -0.93 23.19
N LEU A 165 13.96 0.00 22.64
CA LEU A 165 12.70 0.49 23.20
C LEU A 165 11.68 0.56 22.07
N ALA A 166 10.77 -0.41 22.06
CA ALA A 166 9.78 -0.60 21.02
C ALA A 166 8.36 -0.51 21.54
N ILE A 167 7.45 -0.05 20.68
CA ILE A 167 6.02 -0.02 20.93
C ILE A 167 5.30 -0.99 19.98
N PRO A 168 4.64 -2.04 20.49
CA PRO A 168 3.74 -2.86 19.71
C PRO A 168 2.48 -2.08 19.31
N LEU A 169 2.10 -2.18 18.04
CA LEU A 169 0.91 -1.55 17.48
C LEU A 169 -0.06 -2.65 16.98
N PRO A 170 -1.03 -3.06 17.81
CA PRO A 170 -1.97 -4.13 17.46
C PRO A 170 -3.09 -3.62 16.56
N ILE A 171 -2.76 -3.34 15.31
CA ILE A 171 -3.70 -2.79 14.33
C ILE A 171 -4.65 -3.91 13.90
N ALA A 172 -5.96 -3.66 13.98
CA ALA A 172 -6.95 -4.61 13.47
C ALA A 172 -6.76 -4.83 11.96
N VAL A 173 -6.89 -6.07 11.48
CA VAL A 173 -6.81 -6.39 10.05
C VAL A 173 -8.15 -6.21 9.33
N SER A 174 -9.26 -6.29 10.07
CA SER A 174 -10.61 -6.17 9.52
C SER A 174 -11.63 -5.75 10.57
N ALA A 175 -12.69 -5.06 10.14
CA ALA A 175 -13.87 -4.70 10.93
C ALA A 175 -15.17 -5.18 10.25
N PRO A 176 -16.30 -5.31 10.97
CA PRO A 176 -17.61 -5.58 10.37
C PRO A 176 -17.98 -4.50 9.33
N GLY A 177 -18.47 -4.90 8.15
CA GLY A 177 -18.98 -3.96 7.15
C GLY A 177 -20.48 -3.67 7.32
N VAL A 178 -20.93 -2.50 6.89
CA VAL A 178 -22.30 -2.00 7.13
C VAL A 178 -23.31 -2.51 6.09
N GLU A 179 -22.90 -2.72 4.82
CA GLU A 179 -23.87 -2.90 3.72
C GLU A 179 -23.85 -4.26 3.01
N SER A 180 -22.87 -5.15 3.26
CA SER A 180 -22.71 -6.34 2.40
C SER A 180 -22.29 -7.65 3.08
N ASN A 181 -22.33 -7.76 4.41
CA ASN A 181 -21.72 -8.90 5.15
C ASN A 181 -20.22 -9.13 4.84
N ARG A 182 -19.58 -8.30 4.01
CA ARG A 182 -18.13 -8.31 3.77
C ARG A 182 -17.45 -7.47 4.83
N ARG A 183 -16.39 -8.02 5.43
CA ARG A 183 -15.55 -7.29 6.38
C ARG A 183 -14.81 -6.15 5.68
N VAL A 184 -14.77 -4.98 6.29
CA VAL A 184 -13.90 -3.87 5.87
C VAL A 184 -12.48 -4.22 6.26
N THR A 185 -11.52 -4.06 5.34
CA THR A 185 -10.10 -4.23 5.64
C THR A 185 -9.53 -2.92 6.16
N ILE A 186 -8.71 -2.98 7.20
CA ILE A 186 -7.98 -1.81 7.70
C ILE A 186 -6.56 -1.87 7.14
N LEU A 187 -6.20 -0.84 6.38
CA LEU A 187 -4.92 -0.66 5.72
C LEU A 187 -4.03 0.23 6.59
N LYS A 188 -2.79 -0.23 6.83
CA LYS A 188 -1.79 0.51 7.58
C LYS A 188 -0.84 1.25 6.65
N HIS A 189 -0.74 2.55 6.83
CA HIS A 189 0.29 3.40 6.24
C HIS A 189 1.29 3.80 7.31
N SER A 190 2.58 3.65 7.01
CA SER A 190 3.67 3.81 7.97
C SER A 190 4.85 4.53 7.34
N LEU A 191 5.27 5.63 7.95
CA LEU A 191 6.54 6.29 7.68
C LEU A 191 7.40 6.24 8.94
N VAL A 192 8.55 5.58 8.87
CA VAL A 192 9.54 5.48 9.96
C VAL A 192 10.81 6.20 9.51
N GLU A 193 10.88 7.50 9.81
CA GLU A 193 11.92 8.43 9.32
C GLU A 193 12.30 9.46 10.39
N GLY A 194 12.79 8.99 11.52
CA GLY A 194 13.25 9.86 12.60
C GLY A 194 12.12 10.66 13.22
N TYR A 195 12.34 11.96 13.39
CA TYR A 195 11.41 12.84 14.13
C TYR A 195 10.16 13.20 13.34
N THR A 196 10.13 12.98 12.02
CA THR A 196 8.94 13.15 11.15
C THR A 196 8.21 11.82 10.91
N SER A 197 8.51 10.77 11.68
CA SER A 197 7.77 9.51 11.58
C SER A 197 6.29 9.73 11.87
N TYR A 198 5.41 9.06 11.15
CA TYR A 198 3.98 9.04 11.42
C TYR A 198 3.34 7.80 10.82
N MET A 199 2.14 7.50 11.28
CA MET A 199 1.38 6.37 10.79
C MET A 199 -0.09 6.75 10.73
N PHE A 200 -0.83 6.15 9.82
CA PHE A 200 -2.29 6.21 9.87
C PHE A 200 -2.91 4.91 9.37
N TRP A 201 -4.10 4.63 9.88
CA TRP A 201 -4.86 3.44 9.55
C TRP A 201 -6.18 3.87 8.92
N MET A 202 -6.45 3.37 7.72
CA MET A 202 -7.63 3.70 6.94
C MET A 202 -8.38 2.45 6.54
N ARG A 203 -9.65 2.60 6.23
CA ARG A 203 -10.46 1.53 5.66
C ARG A 203 -10.22 1.41 4.16
N ASN A 204 -10.35 0.21 3.62
CA ASN A 204 -10.36 -0.04 2.18
C ASN A 204 -11.61 0.51 1.45
N ASN A 205 -12.47 1.29 2.11
CA ASN A 205 -13.56 2.02 1.46
C ASN A 205 -13.19 3.48 1.11
N ASN A 206 -11.98 3.92 1.45
CA ASN A 206 -11.47 5.29 1.28
C ASN A 206 -12.29 6.38 2.01
N ILE A 207 -13.20 6.01 2.92
CA ILE A 207 -14.04 6.97 3.67
C ILE A 207 -13.45 7.14 5.07
N GLY A 208 -13.13 8.39 5.43
CA GLY A 208 -12.66 8.78 6.75
C GLY A 208 -13.67 8.50 7.87
N PRO A 209 -13.25 8.62 9.15
CA PRO A 209 -11.93 9.10 9.53
C PRO A 209 -10.86 8.00 9.52
N TYR A 210 -9.61 8.42 9.39
CA TYR A 210 -8.41 7.60 9.58
C TYR A 210 -7.86 7.83 10.98
N LEU A 211 -7.35 6.76 11.62
CA LEU A 211 -6.69 6.89 12.91
C LEU A 211 -5.20 7.13 12.70
N MET A 212 -4.71 8.29 13.11
CA MET A 212 -3.32 8.73 12.94
C MET A 212 -2.54 8.64 14.25
N LEU A 213 -1.27 8.24 14.17
CA LEU A 213 -0.29 8.25 15.26
C LEU A 213 0.89 9.15 14.89
N THR A 214 1.17 10.16 15.70
CA THR A 214 2.35 11.05 15.58
C THR A 214 3.18 11.07 16.86
N PRO A 215 4.52 11.07 16.77
CA PRO A 215 5.39 11.31 17.91
C PRO A 215 5.40 12.80 18.28
N ARG A 216 5.68 13.08 19.56
CA ARG A 216 6.00 14.43 20.04
C ARG A 216 7.35 14.87 19.48
N SER A 217 7.61 16.18 19.45
CA SER A 217 8.83 16.79 18.89
C SER A 217 10.17 16.29 19.47
N ASP A 218 10.16 15.65 20.64
CA ASP A 218 11.35 15.08 21.31
C ASP A 218 11.45 13.54 21.17
N THR A 219 10.54 12.93 20.43
CA THR A 219 10.41 11.49 20.22
C THR A 219 10.54 11.19 18.72
N LYS A 220 11.16 10.07 18.38
CA LYS A 220 11.33 9.61 16.99
C LYS A 220 11.06 8.12 16.89
N PHE A 221 10.78 7.65 15.67
CA PHE A 221 10.92 6.24 15.33
C PHE A 221 12.11 6.06 14.38
N GLU A 222 12.91 5.03 14.59
CA GLU A 222 14.15 4.79 13.82
C GLU A 222 14.25 3.39 13.22
N TYR A 223 13.32 2.49 13.58
CA TYR A 223 13.24 1.14 13.02
C TYR A 223 11.85 0.55 13.21
N TRP A 224 11.54 -0.51 12.48
CA TRP A 224 10.32 -1.29 12.63
C TRP A 224 10.56 -2.75 12.27
N ASP A 225 9.74 -3.65 12.80
CA ASP A 225 9.68 -5.02 12.33
C ASP A 225 8.25 -5.58 12.39
N ALA A 226 8.13 -6.80 11.89
CA ALA A 226 6.90 -7.58 11.91
C ALA A 226 7.19 -8.87 12.67
N GLN A 227 6.86 -8.90 13.97
CA GLN A 227 7.07 -10.04 14.84
C GLN A 227 6.23 -11.23 14.33
N ARG A 228 6.91 -12.25 13.78
CA ARG A 228 6.30 -13.55 13.55
C ARG A 228 6.00 -14.17 14.91
N VAL A 229 4.73 -14.33 15.25
CA VAL A 229 4.33 -15.20 16.35
C VAL A 229 4.77 -16.61 15.94
N PRO A 230 5.62 -17.31 16.71
CA PRO A 230 5.95 -18.70 16.42
C PRO A 230 4.64 -19.49 16.33
N ALA A 231 4.51 -20.35 15.30
CA ALA A 231 3.37 -21.25 15.21
C ALA A 231 3.29 -22.05 16.52
N GLN A 232 2.21 -21.88 17.30
CA GLN A 232 1.95 -22.78 18.40
C GLN A 232 1.78 -24.18 17.80
N THR A 233 2.59 -25.13 18.24
CA THR A 233 2.68 -26.50 17.71
C THR A 233 1.45 -27.37 18.02
N THR A 234 0.33 -26.76 18.42
CA THR A 234 -0.90 -27.47 18.78
C THR A 234 -2.11 -26.65 18.36
N GLN A 235 -2.56 -26.76 17.11
CA GLN A 235 -3.96 -26.53 16.77
C GLN A 235 -4.38 -27.16 15.43
N THR A 236 -5.49 -27.90 15.51
CA THR A 236 -6.21 -28.65 14.47
C THR A 236 -7.19 -27.79 13.67
N SER A 237 -6.94 -26.49 13.53
CA SER A 237 -7.82 -25.56 12.81
C SER A 237 -7.20 -25.13 11.47
N ALA A 238 -8.00 -25.20 10.40
CA ALA A 238 -7.61 -24.88 9.01
C ALA A 238 -7.39 -23.37 8.74
N THR A 239 -7.26 -22.55 9.78
CA THR A 239 -6.97 -21.13 9.68
C THR A 239 -5.79 -20.80 10.60
N PRO A 240 -4.58 -20.61 10.04
CA PRO A 240 -3.45 -20.12 10.80
C PRO A 240 -3.82 -18.78 11.45
N GLN A 241 -3.78 -18.69 12.77
CA GLN A 241 -3.81 -17.39 13.46
C GLN A 241 -2.46 -16.68 13.27
N THR A 242 -2.13 -16.32 12.02
CA THR A 242 -0.92 -15.56 11.68
C THR A 242 -1.19 -14.07 11.85
N GLY A 243 -1.33 -13.61 13.09
CA GLY A 243 -1.25 -12.19 13.41
C GLY A 243 0.22 -11.79 13.54
N VAL A 244 0.87 -11.37 12.46
CA VAL A 244 2.21 -10.76 12.54
C VAL A 244 2.08 -9.47 13.36
N GLY A 245 2.71 -9.42 14.54
CA GLY A 245 2.68 -8.22 15.38
C GLY A 245 3.52 -7.12 14.74
N TYR A 246 2.95 -5.94 14.50
CA TYR A 246 3.73 -4.80 14.01
C TYR A 246 4.24 -3.98 15.19
N ARG A 247 5.52 -3.60 15.20
CA ARG A 247 6.08 -2.70 16.22
C ARG A 247 7.05 -1.71 15.60
N VAL A 248 7.15 -0.54 16.22
CA VAL A 248 8.11 0.51 15.86
C VAL A 248 9.01 0.81 17.04
N TYR A 249 10.23 1.23 16.73
CA TYR A 249 11.30 1.41 17.71
C TYR A 249 11.67 2.88 17.86
N ILE A 250 11.75 3.32 19.11
CA ILE A 250 12.32 4.60 19.52
C ILE A 250 13.86 4.48 19.59
N HIS A 251 14.32 3.35 20.10
CA HIS A 251 15.72 2.90 20.16
C HIS A 251 15.77 1.46 19.67
N SER A 252 16.73 1.09 18.83
CA SER A 252 16.73 -0.16 18.07
C SER A 252 18.11 -0.78 17.86
N ALA A 253 19.09 -0.44 18.71
CA ALA A 253 20.47 -0.88 18.54
C ALA A 253 20.60 -2.41 18.49
N ALA A 254 19.83 -3.15 19.30
CA ALA A 254 19.88 -4.61 19.28
C ALA A 254 19.15 -5.17 18.06
N ALA A 255 17.94 -4.69 17.77
CA ALA A 255 17.14 -5.17 16.64
C ALA A 255 17.82 -4.87 15.30
N GLY A 256 18.41 -3.69 15.16
CA GLY A 256 19.17 -3.29 13.99
C GLY A 256 20.43 -4.13 13.79
N ALA A 257 21.16 -4.45 14.87
CA ALA A 257 22.33 -5.33 14.79
C ALA A 257 21.95 -6.75 14.33
N GLU A 258 20.88 -7.32 14.86
CA GLU A 258 20.36 -8.63 14.46
C GLU A 258 19.89 -8.62 13.00
N ALA A 259 19.13 -7.61 12.61
CA ALA A 259 18.65 -7.48 11.23
C ALA A 259 19.81 -7.35 10.24
N LYS A 260 20.85 -6.57 10.59
CA LYS A 260 22.06 -6.45 9.77
C LYS A 260 22.79 -7.79 9.64
N ALA A 261 22.90 -8.56 10.73
CA ALA A 261 23.49 -9.90 10.69
C ALA A 261 22.70 -10.87 9.79
N GLN A 262 21.40 -10.64 9.63
CA GLN A 262 20.51 -11.37 8.70
C GLN A 262 20.51 -10.80 7.27
N GLY A 263 21.34 -9.79 6.96
CA GLY A 263 21.48 -9.21 5.62
C GLY A 263 20.59 -8.00 5.33
N THR A 264 19.84 -7.48 6.30
CA THR A 264 19.02 -6.28 6.13
C THR A 264 19.90 -5.05 5.87
N LYS A 265 19.55 -4.26 4.86
CA LYS A 265 20.23 -3.02 4.47
C LYS A 265 19.54 -1.76 5.00
N TRP A 266 19.09 -1.78 6.25
CA TRP A 266 18.48 -0.60 6.87
C TRP A 266 19.50 0.54 6.94
N ARG A 267 19.11 1.73 6.47
CA ARG A 267 20.04 2.84 6.23
C ARG A 267 20.02 3.90 7.34
N GLN A 268 18.96 3.95 8.14
CA GLN A 268 18.88 4.93 9.23
C GLN A 268 19.65 4.42 10.46
N PRO A 269 20.20 5.33 11.30
CA PRO A 269 20.92 4.93 12.50
C PRO A 269 20.03 4.19 13.49
N ASN A 270 20.55 3.12 14.08
CA ASN A 270 19.98 2.45 15.24
C ASN A 270 20.69 2.95 16.50
N THR A 271 19.95 3.39 17.52
CA THR A 271 20.49 4.04 18.72
C THR A 271 20.12 3.27 19.99
N SER A 272 20.93 3.45 21.04
CA SER A 272 20.63 3.03 22.42
C SER A 272 20.34 4.25 23.29
N LEU A 273 19.61 4.05 24.38
CA LEU A 273 19.46 5.02 25.47
C LEU A 273 20.38 4.62 26.64
N ARG A 274 21.12 5.58 27.19
CA ARG A 274 21.87 5.40 28.45
C ARG A 274 21.25 6.28 29.53
N LEU A 275 20.89 5.67 30.66
CA LEU A 275 20.36 6.35 31.85
C LEU A 275 21.33 6.18 33.03
N ALA A 276 21.82 7.26 33.60
CA ALA A 276 22.52 7.26 34.88
C ALA A 276 21.59 6.80 36.02
N ALA A 277 22.14 6.47 37.18
CA ALA A 277 21.34 6.10 38.35
C ALA A 277 20.41 7.27 38.74
N GLY A 278 19.11 6.99 38.90
CA GLY A 278 18.09 8.00 39.20
C GLY A 278 17.59 8.81 37.99
N GLU A 279 18.24 8.72 36.83
CA GLU A 279 17.87 9.47 35.63
C GLU A 279 16.57 8.93 35.01
N SER A 280 15.78 9.85 34.47
CA SER A 280 14.53 9.55 33.76
C SER A 280 14.55 10.08 32.33
N ARG A 281 13.89 9.36 31.42
CA ARG A 281 13.61 9.80 30.06
C ARG A 281 12.16 9.49 29.69
N SER A 282 11.51 10.45 29.03
CA SER A 282 10.12 10.29 28.58
C SER A 282 10.00 10.47 27.08
N TYR A 283 9.02 9.78 26.51
CA TYR A 283 8.64 9.79 25.10
C TYR A 283 7.14 9.98 24.98
N GLY A 284 6.69 10.72 23.97
CA GLY A 284 5.29 11.09 23.82
C GLY A 284 4.76 10.86 22.41
N PHE A 285 3.48 10.55 22.32
CA PHE A 285 2.74 10.32 21.09
C PHE A 285 1.34 10.91 21.18
N LYS A 286 0.73 11.17 20.03
CA LYS A 286 -0.68 11.54 19.90
C LYS A 286 -1.38 10.62 18.93
N LEU A 287 -2.59 10.19 19.31
CA LEU A 287 -3.55 9.59 18.40
C LEU A 287 -4.60 10.64 18.02
N GLN A 288 -4.87 10.81 16.73
CA GLN A 288 -5.80 11.81 16.21
C GLN A 288 -6.64 11.23 15.08
N TRP A 289 -7.85 11.76 14.89
CA TRP A 289 -8.67 11.44 13.74
C TRP A 289 -8.33 12.38 12.58
N ALA A 290 -8.18 11.84 11.38
CA ALA A 290 -8.01 12.59 10.15
C ALA A 290 -9.13 12.24 9.17
N ASP A 291 -9.90 13.20 8.69
CA ASP A 291 -11.07 12.91 7.85
C ASP A 291 -10.72 12.57 6.39
N SER A 292 -9.49 12.87 5.96
CA SER A 292 -8.98 12.65 4.61
C SER A 292 -7.44 12.61 4.58
N TYR A 293 -6.86 12.33 3.41
CA TYR A 293 -5.42 12.47 3.19
C TYR A 293 -4.93 13.91 3.45
N ASP A 294 -5.67 14.93 3.01
CA ASP A 294 -5.30 16.32 3.28
C ASP A 294 -5.31 16.65 4.77
N ALA A 295 -6.26 16.08 5.53
CA ALA A 295 -6.28 16.22 6.98
C ALA A 295 -5.06 15.53 7.64
N VAL A 296 -4.62 14.36 7.15
CA VAL A 296 -3.36 13.72 7.59
C VAL A 296 -2.19 14.68 7.39
N ARG A 297 -2.05 15.25 6.19
CA ARG A 297 -0.96 16.18 5.87
C ARG A 297 -1.01 17.44 6.73
N GLN A 298 -2.20 17.97 6.98
CA GLN A 298 -2.37 19.15 7.83
C GLN A 298 -1.99 18.85 9.29
N ILE A 299 -2.36 17.68 9.82
CA ILE A 299 -1.95 17.23 11.16
C ILE A 299 -0.42 17.18 11.29
N LEU A 300 0.30 16.72 10.27
CA LEU A 300 1.78 16.73 10.30
C LEU A 300 2.32 18.14 10.57
N VAL A 301 1.81 19.13 9.83
CA VAL A 301 2.22 20.52 9.97
C VAL A 301 1.85 21.08 11.34
N ASP A 302 0.64 20.77 11.82
CA ASP A 302 0.14 21.23 13.12
C ASP A 302 0.94 20.66 14.30
N GLU A 303 1.42 19.42 14.17
CA GLU A 303 2.30 18.77 15.14
C GLU A 303 3.78 19.17 15.00
N GLY A 304 4.10 20.09 14.09
CA GLY A 304 5.47 20.55 13.85
C GLY A 304 6.36 19.53 13.15
N LEU A 305 5.76 18.53 12.50
CA LEU A 305 6.43 17.58 11.61
C LEU A 305 6.56 18.22 10.21
N VAL A 306 7.15 17.48 9.26
CA VAL A 306 7.33 17.94 7.88
C VAL A 306 6.41 17.17 6.94
N ASP A 307 5.52 17.91 6.26
CA ASP A 307 4.76 17.40 5.13
C ASP A 307 5.62 17.51 3.86
N VAL A 308 5.84 16.38 3.19
CA VAL A 308 6.76 16.26 2.05
C VAL A 308 6.00 15.97 0.76
N HIS A 309 6.28 16.75 -0.28
CA HIS A 309 5.80 16.51 -1.63
C HIS A 309 7.01 16.29 -2.53
N VAL A 310 6.99 15.26 -3.39
CA VAL A 310 8.09 14.98 -4.32
C VAL A 310 7.50 14.71 -5.71
N VAL A 311 8.09 15.33 -6.73
CA VAL A 311 7.74 15.12 -8.13
C VAL A 311 8.99 14.85 -8.96
N PRO A 312 8.97 13.88 -9.91
CA PRO A 312 7.88 12.93 -10.15
C PRO A 312 7.76 11.84 -9.06
N GLY A 313 8.79 11.68 -8.21
CA GLY A 313 8.81 10.70 -7.13
C GLY A 313 10.22 10.54 -6.55
N MET A 314 10.39 9.57 -5.66
CA MET A 314 11.69 9.28 -5.02
C MET A 314 12.54 8.24 -5.76
N THR A 315 12.00 7.59 -6.81
CA THR A 315 12.82 6.85 -7.79
C THR A 315 13.01 7.74 -9.01
N ILE A 316 14.25 8.16 -9.28
CA ILE A 316 14.55 9.18 -10.29
C ILE A 316 15.74 8.76 -11.17
N PRO A 317 15.64 8.88 -12.50
CA PRO A 317 16.79 8.70 -13.39
C PRO A 317 17.91 9.70 -13.12
N SER A 318 19.16 9.25 -13.24
CA SER A 318 20.38 10.03 -13.01
C SER A 318 20.54 11.22 -13.98
N ASP A 319 19.80 11.24 -15.09
CA ASP A 319 19.75 12.35 -16.04
C ASP A 319 18.68 13.41 -15.71
N LEU A 320 17.75 13.12 -14.79
CA LEU A 320 16.64 14.01 -14.41
C LEU A 320 16.85 14.68 -13.03
N PHE A 321 16.11 15.76 -12.81
CA PHE A 321 15.94 16.37 -11.48
C PHE A 321 14.64 15.88 -10.86
N ALA A 322 14.66 15.62 -9.55
CA ALA A 322 13.46 15.60 -8.73
C ALA A 322 13.27 16.97 -8.08
N ARG A 323 12.03 17.42 -7.94
CA ARG A 323 11.67 18.58 -7.11
C ARG A 323 10.95 18.10 -5.89
N PHE A 324 11.24 18.70 -4.74
CA PHE A 324 10.52 18.42 -3.52
C PHE A 324 10.18 19.69 -2.76
N ALA A 325 9.05 19.66 -2.08
CA ALA A 325 8.57 20.75 -1.24
C ALA A 325 8.42 20.24 0.20
N LEU A 326 8.90 21.04 1.13
CA LEU A 326 8.84 20.78 2.56
C LEU A 326 7.91 21.81 3.20
N ARG A 327 6.81 21.36 3.79
CA ARG A 327 5.86 22.20 4.53
C ARG A 327 5.91 21.88 6.01
N THR A 328 6.26 22.86 6.84
CA THR A 328 6.35 22.70 8.29
C THR A 328 6.29 24.06 8.99
N LYS A 329 5.85 24.07 10.26
CA LYS A 329 5.93 25.25 11.14
C LYS A 329 7.32 25.46 11.74
N GLN A 330 8.22 24.49 11.58
CA GLN A 330 9.58 24.54 12.12
C GLN A 330 10.57 25.12 11.11
N PRO A 331 11.60 25.87 11.53
CA PRO A 331 12.62 26.35 10.62
C PRO A 331 13.42 25.18 10.04
N ILE A 332 13.57 25.14 8.70
CA ILE A 332 14.46 24.21 8.02
C ILE A 332 15.87 24.80 8.03
N LYS A 333 16.81 24.07 8.63
CA LYS A 333 18.20 24.51 8.82
C LYS A 333 19.11 24.08 7.67
N ALA A 334 18.92 22.86 7.16
CA ALA A 334 19.73 22.31 6.08
C ALA A 334 19.04 21.13 5.40
N VAL A 335 19.41 20.89 4.14
CA VAL A 335 19.17 19.62 3.44
C VAL A 335 20.52 19.08 2.97
N GLU A 336 20.95 17.97 3.55
CA GLU A 336 22.30 17.43 3.41
C GLU A 336 22.26 16.15 2.58
N ALA A 337 23.12 16.06 1.55
CA ALA A 337 23.28 14.82 0.78
C ALA A 337 24.23 13.85 1.50
N GLU A 338 23.93 12.56 1.44
CA GLU A 338 24.87 11.50 1.85
C GLU A 338 26.13 11.45 0.98
N PHE A 339 26.00 11.79 -0.32
CA PHE A 339 27.11 11.87 -1.28
C PHE A 339 27.19 13.27 -1.89
N PRO A 340 27.71 14.30 -1.17
CA PRO A 340 27.71 15.69 -1.63
C PRO A 340 28.39 15.92 -2.98
N GLU A 341 29.48 15.19 -3.27
CA GLU A 341 30.23 15.32 -4.53
C GLU A 341 29.46 14.76 -5.75
N GLN A 342 28.46 13.91 -5.52
CA GLN A 342 27.66 13.23 -6.55
C GLN A 342 26.17 13.62 -6.49
N THR A 343 25.83 14.63 -5.70
CA THR A 343 24.45 15.08 -5.48
C THR A 343 24.38 16.59 -5.57
N LYS A 344 23.64 17.11 -6.55
CA LYS A 344 23.38 18.54 -6.67
C LYS A 344 22.04 18.84 -6.01
N ILE A 345 22.05 19.66 -4.96
CA ILE A 345 20.85 20.19 -4.30
C ILE A 345 20.80 21.70 -4.49
N GLU A 346 19.63 22.24 -4.82
CA GLU A 346 19.40 23.67 -4.97
C GLU A 346 18.09 24.06 -4.28
N SER A 347 18.11 25.12 -3.47
CA SER A 347 16.89 25.73 -2.95
C SER A 347 16.26 26.61 -4.02
N LEU A 348 14.96 26.45 -4.22
CA LEU A 348 14.15 27.23 -5.15
C LEU A 348 13.34 28.33 -4.42
N GLY A 349 13.65 28.58 -3.15
CA GLY A 349 12.95 29.55 -2.30
C GLY A 349 11.67 29.01 -1.66
N ALA A 350 10.96 29.90 -0.97
CA ALA A 350 9.72 29.60 -0.28
C ALA A 350 8.51 30.25 -0.98
N LYS A 351 7.35 29.57 -0.94
CA LYS A 351 6.06 30.11 -1.39
C LYS A 351 4.96 29.63 -0.45
N GLY A 352 4.34 30.55 0.27
CA GLY A 352 3.45 30.21 1.39
C GLY A 352 4.21 29.42 2.45
N ASP A 353 3.61 28.34 2.96
CA ASP A 353 4.22 27.49 3.99
C ASP A 353 5.22 26.45 3.43
N PHE A 354 5.49 26.47 2.12
CA PHE A 354 6.35 25.51 1.44
C PHE A 354 7.73 26.07 1.15
N ASN A 355 8.76 25.28 1.43
CA ASN A 355 10.13 25.49 0.97
C ASN A 355 10.44 24.51 -0.16
N PHE A 356 10.83 25.03 -1.32
CA PHE A 356 11.05 24.24 -2.52
C PHE A 356 12.52 23.98 -2.77
N TYR A 357 12.81 22.78 -3.27
CA TYR A 357 14.14 22.34 -3.62
C TYR A 357 14.10 21.55 -4.92
N GLN A 358 15.24 21.49 -5.60
CA GLN A 358 15.50 20.50 -6.64
C GLN A 358 16.77 19.72 -6.33
N VAL A 359 16.77 18.43 -6.68
CA VAL A 359 17.90 17.53 -6.49
C VAL A 359 18.15 16.69 -7.73
N LYS A 360 19.43 16.44 -8.02
CA LYS A 360 19.88 15.49 -9.04
C LYS A 360 20.99 14.61 -8.46
N PHE A 361 20.89 13.31 -8.71
CA PHE A 361 21.81 12.29 -8.22
C PHE A 361 22.61 11.70 -9.38
N GLN A 362 23.93 11.65 -9.25
CA GLN A 362 24.81 10.96 -10.21
C GLN A 362 25.10 9.52 -9.80
N ARG A 363 25.10 9.24 -8.49
CA ARG A 363 25.35 7.91 -7.95
C ARG A 363 24.11 7.04 -8.16
N LEU A 364 24.23 5.96 -8.94
CA LEU A 364 23.18 4.97 -9.10
C LEU A 364 22.88 4.23 -7.78
N GLY A 365 21.64 3.78 -7.61
CA GLY A 365 21.17 3.10 -6.41
C GLY A 365 20.65 4.05 -5.33
N GLU A 366 20.72 3.62 -4.08
CA GLU A 366 20.15 4.33 -2.95
C GLU A 366 20.93 5.61 -2.60
N ASN A 367 20.21 6.73 -2.45
CA ASN A 367 20.75 8.05 -2.11
C ASN A 367 19.88 8.69 -1.03
N ARG A 368 20.48 9.02 0.12
CA ARG A 368 19.74 9.62 1.23
C ARG A 368 19.97 11.12 1.32
N LEU A 369 18.91 11.88 1.56
CA LEU A 369 18.98 13.27 2.02
C LEU A 369 18.61 13.35 3.51
N THR A 370 19.31 14.18 4.28
CA THR A 370 18.96 14.49 5.67
C THR A 370 18.43 15.92 5.75
N VAL A 371 17.16 16.06 6.11
CA VAL A 371 16.53 17.37 6.36
C VAL A 371 16.69 17.68 7.84
N ARG A 372 17.44 18.73 8.17
CA ARG A 372 17.61 19.27 9.53
C ARG A 372 16.55 20.35 9.76
N TYR A 373 15.72 20.21 10.78
CA TYR A 373 14.65 21.18 11.07
C TYR A 373 14.44 21.35 12.57
N GLY A 374 13.80 22.45 12.96
CA GLY A 374 13.54 22.75 14.38
C GLY A 374 14.82 22.84 15.22
N PRO A 375 14.73 22.78 16.56
CA PRO A 375 15.90 22.84 17.43
C PRO A 375 16.93 21.73 17.18
N THR A 376 16.50 20.48 17.09
CA THR A 376 17.38 19.29 17.04
C THR A 376 16.89 18.19 16.10
N GLN A 377 15.73 18.39 15.48
CA GLN A 377 15.03 17.37 14.73
C GLN A 377 15.66 17.15 13.35
N HIS A 378 15.43 15.96 12.84
CA HIS A 378 15.78 15.60 11.48
C HIS A 378 14.82 14.53 10.94
N MET A 379 14.74 14.47 9.62
CA MET A 379 14.14 13.37 8.88
C MET A 379 15.05 12.97 7.72
N TYR A 380 14.75 11.81 7.12
CA TYR A 380 15.47 11.30 5.96
C TYR A 380 14.54 11.33 4.75
N LEU A 381 15.09 11.56 3.56
CA LEU A 381 14.39 11.29 2.29
C LEU A 381 15.23 10.26 1.55
N GLU A 382 14.67 9.07 1.34
CA GLU A 382 15.36 7.94 0.71
C GLU A 382 15.04 7.90 -0.80
N PHE A 383 15.93 8.46 -1.61
CA PHE A 383 15.84 8.41 -3.07
C PHE A 383 16.54 7.17 -3.64
N PHE A 384 16.08 6.71 -4.80
CA PHE A 384 16.74 5.69 -5.61
C PHE A 384 17.05 6.26 -7.00
N SER A 385 18.33 6.36 -7.34
CA SER A 385 18.77 6.84 -8.64
C SER A 385 18.93 5.70 -9.63
N THR A 386 18.33 5.83 -10.80
CA THR A 386 18.41 4.81 -11.86
C THR A 386 19.27 5.29 -13.03
N GLU A 387 19.62 4.37 -13.95
CA GLU A 387 20.04 4.79 -15.28
C GLU A 387 18.90 5.56 -15.99
N PRO A 388 19.20 6.32 -17.08
CA PRO A 388 18.17 6.93 -17.91
C PRO A 388 17.09 5.91 -18.33
N LEU A 389 15.83 6.35 -18.35
CA LEU A 389 14.69 5.46 -18.62
C LEU A 389 14.83 4.69 -19.93
N GLU A 390 15.29 5.36 -20.99
CA GLU A 390 15.53 4.72 -22.29
C GLU A 390 16.49 3.52 -22.17
N THR A 391 17.55 3.67 -21.38
CA THR A 391 18.53 2.60 -21.14
C THR A 391 17.91 1.44 -20.39
N LEU A 392 17.13 1.71 -19.33
CA LEU A 392 16.46 0.67 -18.55
C LEU A 392 15.45 -0.11 -19.40
N ILE A 393 14.63 0.61 -20.19
CA ILE A 393 13.63 0.01 -21.07
C ILE A 393 14.30 -0.90 -22.11
N LYS A 394 15.36 -0.41 -22.78
CA LYS A 394 16.14 -1.22 -23.74
C LYS A 394 16.77 -2.45 -23.09
N LYS A 395 17.39 -2.30 -21.91
CA LYS A 395 17.99 -3.42 -21.18
C LYS A 395 16.95 -4.47 -20.78
N ARG A 396 15.79 -4.06 -20.27
CA ARG A 396 14.72 -4.98 -19.89
C ARG A 396 14.14 -5.71 -21.10
N ALA A 397 13.91 -5.02 -22.21
CA ALA A 397 13.39 -5.63 -23.43
C ALA A 397 14.38 -6.67 -24.01
N ALA A 398 15.65 -6.30 -24.16
CA ALA A 398 16.70 -7.22 -24.58
C ALA A 398 16.89 -8.40 -23.61
N PHE A 399 16.69 -8.19 -22.30
CA PHE A 399 16.71 -9.26 -21.30
C PHE A 399 15.58 -10.26 -21.50
N LEU A 400 14.36 -9.79 -21.75
CA LEU A 400 13.21 -10.67 -21.98
C LEU A 400 13.34 -11.43 -23.29
N ALA A 401 13.73 -10.75 -24.38
CA ALA A 401 13.90 -11.38 -25.69
C ALA A 401 14.93 -12.52 -25.68
N ARG A 402 16.03 -12.38 -24.91
CA ARG A 402 17.01 -13.46 -24.73
C ARG A 402 16.61 -14.53 -23.73
N SER A 403 15.70 -14.23 -22.80
CA SER A 403 15.22 -15.18 -21.78
C SER A 403 14.08 -16.03 -22.33
N GLN A 404 14.38 -16.75 -23.41
CA GLN A 404 13.41 -17.50 -24.19
C GLN A 404 13.92 -18.91 -24.51
N HIS A 405 13.06 -19.91 -24.35
CA HIS A 405 13.32 -21.29 -24.79
C HIS A 405 13.08 -21.43 -26.29
N ARG A 406 13.99 -22.11 -27.00
CA ARG A 406 13.91 -22.32 -28.46
C ARG A 406 14.17 -23.77 -28.90
N ASP A 407 13.97 -24.71 -27.97
CA ASP A 407 14.07 -26.14 -28.25
C ASP A 407 12.74 -26.66 -28.80
N ALA A 408 12.70 -26.98 -30.10
CA ALA A 408 11.51 -27.48 -30.79
C ALA A 408 11.04 -28.86 -30.32
N SER A 409 11.87 -29.61 -29.57
CA SER A 409 11.47 -30.90 -28.97
C SER A 409 10.64 -30.73 -27.69
N LYS A 410 10.65 -29.53 -27.10
CA LYS A 410 9.96 -29.23 -25.85
C LYS A 410 8.58 -28.62 -26.12
N TRP A 411 7.59 -29.01 -25.32
CA TRP A 411 6.25 -28.42 -25.42
C TRP A 411 6.26 -26.92 -25.12
N TYR A 412 7.22 -26.46 -24.32
CA TYR A 412 7.42 -25.04 -23.99
C TYR A 412 8.32 -24.31 -25.00
N ASN A 413 8.41 -24.80 -26.24
CA ASN A 413 9.13 -24.12 -27.30
C ASN A 413 8.58 -22.70 -27.51
N GLY A 414 9.48 -21.71 -27.50
CA GLY A 414 9.16 -20.30 -27.64
C GLY A 414 8.82 -19.58 -26.34
N LEU A 415 8.69 -20.28 -25.21
CA LEU A 415 8.37 -19.70 -23.90
C LEU A 415 9.36 -18.59 -23.53
N ILE A 416 8.86 -17.37 -23.29
CA ILE A 416 9.59 -16.28 -22.63
C ILE A 416 9.39 -16.44 -21.12
N THR A 417 10.46 -16.54 -20.35
CA THR A 417 10.38 -16.96 -18.94
C THR A 417 11.35 -16.21 -18.01
N ASP A 418 11.32 -16.58 -16.73
CA ASP A 418 12.14 -15.98 -15.69
C ASP A 418 13.56 -16.52 -15.67
N TRP A 419 14.44 -15.69 -15.14
CA TRP A 419 15.83 -16.02 -14.87
C TRP A 419 16.09 -15.86 -13.38
N ASN A 420 16.54 -16.91 -12.72
CA ASN A 420 17.00 -16.78 -11.35
C ASN A 420 18.34 -16.04 -11.35
N MET A 421 18.32 -14.80 -10.85
CA MET A 421 19.50 -13.93 -10.82
C MET A 421 20.64 -14.46 -9.94
N ASP A 422 20.33 -15.24 -8.90
CA ASP A 422 21.32 -15.76 -7.96
C ASP A 422 22.01 -17.04 -8.48
N SER A 423 21.22 -18.00 -8.95
CA SER A 423 21.74 -19.26 -9.52
C SER A 423 22.12 -19.17 -10.99
N GLN A 424 21.75 -18.07 -11.66
CA GLN A 424 21.97 -17.85 -13.09
C GLN A 424 21.31 -18.92 -13.97
N VAL A 425 20.08 -19.30 -13.63
CA VAL A 425 19.30 -20.34 -14.33
C VAL A 425 18.12 -19.72 -15.06
N LEU A 426 17.97 -20.03 -16.35
CA LEU A 426 16.72 -19.80 -17.09
C LEU A 426 15.70 -20.85 -16.66
N LEU A 427 14.61 -20.42 -16.03
CA LEU A 427 13.61 -21.34 -15.50
C LEU A 427 12.87 -22.05 -16.63
N SER A 428 12.45 -23.29 -16.41
CA SER A 428 11.63 -24.04 -17.36
C SER A 428 10.69 -24.98 -16.62
N PRO A 429 9.68 -25.55 -17.30
CA PRO A 429 8.85 -26.60 -16.73
C PRO A 429 9.63 -27.86 -16.27
N ASP A 430 10.83 -28.07 -16.81
CA ASP A 430 11.72 -29.16 -16.42
C ASP A 430 12.66 -28.77 -15.26
N ASN A 431 12.83 -27.47 -15.00
CA ASN A 431 13.70 -26.93 -13.95
C ASN A 431 13.20 -25.60 -13.39
N TYR A 432 12.46 -25.68 -12.28
CA TYR A 432 11.97 -24.51 -11.53
C TYR A 432 13.02 -23.90 -10.57
N ASP A 433 14.19 -24.54 -10.46
CA ASP A 433 15.28 -24.17 -9.55
C ASP A 433 14.79 -23.97 -8.09
N ARG A 434 14.73 -22.73 -7.60
CA ARG A 434 14.29 -22.41 -6.24
C ARG A 434 12.79 -22.19 -6.09
N ILE A 435 12.05 -22.12 -7.20
CA ILE A 435 10.60 -22.02 -7.15
C ILE A 435 10.04 -23.41 -6.81
N GLN A 436 9.34 -23.49 -5.68
CA GLN A 436 8.75 -24.73 -5.19
C GLN A 436 7.24 -24.58 -4.98
N SER A 437 6.57 -25.73 -4.88
CA SER A 437 5.14 -25.83 -4.53
C SER A 437 4.24 -25.07 -5.52
N TRP A 438 3.16 -24.48 -5.04
CA TRP A 438 2.10 -23.85 -5.82
C TRP A 438 2.58 -22.68 -6.68
N ARG A 439 3.80 -22.14 -6.53
CA ARG A 439 4.30 -20.98 -7.29
C ARG A 439 4.88 -21.30 -8.67
N ILE A 440 4.93 -22.57 -9.05
CA ILE A 440 5.48 -23.01 -10.34
C ILE A 440 4.77 -22.39 -11.55
N TYR A 441 3.51 -21.98 -11.39
CA TYR A 441 2.73 -21.36 -12.48
C TYR A 441 3.37 -20.09 -13.04
N ALA A 442 4.15 -19.37 -12.22
CA ALA A 442 4.79 -18.10 -12.59
C ALA A 442 5.74 -18.23 -13.80
N VAL A 443 6.18 -19.45 -14.10
CA VAL A 443 7.09 -19.75 -15.23
C VAL A 443 6.39 -19.71 -16.58
N THR A 444 5.12 -20.15 -16.65
CA THR A 444 4.43 -20.44 -17.94
C THR A 444 3.11 -19.72 -18.16
N CYS A 445 2.43 -19.30 -17.09
CA CYS A 445 1.10 -18.69 -17.17
C CYS A 445 0.88 -17.70 -16.02
N ASP A 446 -0.36 -17.22 -15.87
CA ASP A 446 -0.75 -16.23 -14.87
C ASP A 446 -0.03 -14.87 -15.04
N ASP A 447 -0.40 -13.86 -14.25
CA ASP A 447 0.14 -12.51 -14.28
C ASP A 447 1.68 -12.45 -14.23
N PRO A 448 2.40 -13.30 -13.44
CA PRO A 448 3.86 -13.25 -13.42
C PRO A 448 4.47 -13.77 -14.74
N GLY A 449 3.84 -14.77 -15.37
CA GLY A 449 4.28 -15.34 -16.65
C GLY A 449 3.93 -14.44 -17.83
N LEU A 450 2.66 -14.05 -17.93
CA LEU A 450 2.06 -13.40 -19.08
C LEU A 450 2.32 -11.90 -19.17
N GLY A 451 2.68 -11.25 -18.06
CA GLY A 451 3.10 -9.84 -18.06
C GLY A 451 4.38 -9.57 -18.85
N LYS A 452 5.27 -10.57 -18.99
CA LYS A 452 6.56 -10.45 -19.70
C LYS A 452 6.38 -10.15 -21.20
N PRO A 453 5.66 -10.97 -21.99
CA PRO A 453 5.44 -10.69 -23.41
C PRO A 453 4.58 -9.45 -23.63
N ALA A 454 3.65 -9.12 -22.72
CA ALA A 454 2.87 -7.89 -22.78
C ALA A 454 3.77 -6.65 -22.71
N TYR A 455 4.70 -6.59 -21.73
CA TYR A 455 5.70 -5.52 -21.65
C TYR A 455 6.56 -5.43 -22.90
N LEU A 456 7.11 -6.56 -23.36
CA LEU A 456 8.01 -6.60 -24.52
C LEU A 456 7.30 -6.09 -25.78
N ALA A 457 6.06 -6.50 -26.01
CA ALA A 457 5.27 -6.05 -27.15
C ALA A 457 4.92 -4.55 -27.05
N SER A 458 4.48 -4.08 -25.87
CA SER A 458 4.15 -2.66 -25.65
C SER A 458 5.36 -1.74 -25.84
N LYS A 459 6.54 -2.14 -25.34
CA LYS A 459 7.79 -1.43 -25.63
C LYS A 459 8.03 -1.34 -27.14
N ASN A 460 7.90 -2.45 -27.86
CA ASN A 460 8.18 -2.48 -29.30
C ASN A 460 7.16 -1.70 -30.13
N ALA A 461 5.92 -1.52 -29.65
CA ALA A 461 4.95 -0.65 -30.31
C ALA A 461 5.39 0.82 -30.37
N GLU A 462 6.21 1.27 -29.41
CA GLU A 462 6.76 2.64 -29.35
C GLU A 462 8.21 2.73 -29.89
N TYR A 463 9.06 1.77 -29.51
CA TYR A 463 10.49 1.74 -29.82
C TYR A 463 10.89 0.35 -30.32
N PRO A 464 10.54 -0.02 -31.57
CA PRO A 464 10.72 -1.37 -32.06
C PRO A 464 12.19 -1.73 -32.27
N GLU A 465 12.50 -3.00 -32.05
CA GLU A 465 13.77 -3.63 -32.38
C GLU A 465 13.47 -4.99 -33.02
N GLN A 466 14.13 -5.30 -34.14
CA GLN A 466 13.75 -6.46 -34.96
C GLN A 466 13.92 -7.79 -34.22
N SER A 467 15.03 -7.97 -33.48
CA SER A 467 15.28 -9.22 -32.75
C SER A 467 14.30 -9.45 -31.60
N GLU A 468 13.82 -8.38 -30.96
CA GLU A 468 12.77 -8.45 -29.94
C GLU A 468 11.40 -8.82 -30.54
N VAL A 469 11.07 -8.28 -31.72
CA VAL A 469 9.85 -8.62 -32.46
C VAL A 469 9.89 -10.06 -32.97
N ASP A 470 11.05 -10.52 -33.46
CA ASP A 470 11.26 -11.92 -33.85
C ASP A 470 11.05 -12.88 -32.65
N ALA A 471 11.45 -12.47 -31.44
CA ALA A 471 11.21 -13.24 -30.21
C ALA A 471 9.71 -13.32 -29.87
N LEU A 472 8.98 -12.21 -30.00
CA LEU A 472 7.52 -12.18 -29.79
C LEU A 472 6.79 -13.04 -30.80
N ASP A 473 7.14 -12.95 -32.08
CA ASP A 473 6.52 -13.78 -33.12
C ASP A 473 6.81 -15.27 -32.92
N TYR A 474 8.03 -15.60 -32.47
CA TYR A 474 8.38 -16.97 -32.12
C TYR A 474 7.58 -17.47 -30.91
N TYR A 475 7.38 -16.64 -29.88
CA TYR A 475 6.53 -16.94 -28.72
C TYR A 475 5.07 -17.15 -29.13
N ILE A 476 4.51 -16.23 -29.93
CA ILE A 476 3.14 -16.30 -30.41
C ILE A 476 2.90 -17.57 -31.24
N LYS A 477 3.82 -17.89 -32.14
CA LYS A 477 3.68 -19.02 -33.06
C LYS A 477 3.83 -20.37 -32.37
N ASN A 478 4.83 -20.52 -31.50
CA ASN A 478 5.23 -21.84 -30.99
C ASN A 478 4.70 -22.15 -29.58
N PHE A 479 4.42 -21.13 -28.76
CA PHE A 479 3.95 -21.31 -27.39
C PHE A 479 2.49 -20.92 -27.20
N VAL A 480 2.05 -19.80 -27.80
CA VAL A 480 0.71 -19.25 -27.55
C VAL A 480 -0.35 -19.88 -28.44
N TRP A 481 -0.29 -19.67 -29.74
CA TRP A 481 -1.39 -20.00 -30.66
C TRP A 481 -1.48 -21.52 -30.91
N GLY A 482 -2.51 -22.17 -30.38
CA GLY A 482 -2.65 -23.64 -30.38
C GLY A 482 -1.93 -24.34 -29.21
N GLY A 483 -1.21 -23.58 -28.39
CA GLY A 483 -0.66 -24.00 -27.10
C GLY A 483 -1.42 -23.30 -25.98
N LEU A 484 -0.80 -22.37 -25.25
CA LEU A 484 -1.44 -21.60 -24.18
C LEU A 484 -2.85 -21.06 -24.52
N GLN A 485 -3.08 -20.66 -25.77
CA GLN A 485 -4.34 -20.14 -26.27
C GLN A 485 -4.99 -21.10 -27.29
N GLN A 486 -6.30 -21.29 -27.18
CA GLN A 486 -7.09 -22.01 -28.18
C GLN A 486 -7.21 -21.22 -29.49
N THR A 487 -7.04 -21.93 -30.60
CA THR A 487 -7.25 -21.43 -31.97
C THR A 487 -8.73 -21.28 -32.30
N THR A 488 -9.04 -20.72 -33.48
CA THR A 488 -10.42 -20.53 -33.94
C THR A 488 -11.17 -21.82 -34.25
N SER A 489 -10.47 -22.95 -34.44
CA SER A 489 -11.07 -24.26 -34.72
C SER A 489 -11.35 -25.09 -33.46
N GLU A 490 -10.96 -24.59 -32.29
CA GLU A 490 -11.13 -25.30 -31.02
C GLU A 490 -12.44 -24.89 -30.30
N PRO A 491 -12.93 -25.68 -29.33
CA PRO A 491 -14.27 -25.48 -28.75
C PRO A 491 -14.51 -24.14 -28.06
N TYR A 492 -13.44 -23.51 -27.55
CA TYR A 492 -13.48 -22.19 -26.91
C TYR A 492 -12.47 -21.27 -27.60
N PRO A 493 -12.77 -20.73 -28.79
CA PRO A 493 -11.85 -19.88 -29.54
C PRO A 493 -11.25 -18.76 -28.69
N PHE A 494 -9.93 -18.58 -28.81
CA PHE A 494 -9.13 -17.57 -28.09
C PHE A 494 -9.04 -17.75 -26.57
N ALA A 495 -9.64 -18.79 -25.99
CA ALA A 495 -9.56 -19.07 -24.57
C ALA A 495 -8.12 -19.36 -24.12
N ILE A 496 -7.76 -18.91 -22.92
CA ILE A 496 -6.40 -19.00 -22.39
C ILE A 496 -6.37 -19.96 -21.21
N TYR A 497 -5.46 -20.93 -21.27
CA TYR A 497 -5.25 -21.88 -20.18
C TYR A 497 -4.52 -21.23 -19.00
N GLY A 498 -5.08 -21.42 -17.81
CA GLY A 498 -4.53 -20.91 -16.56
C GLY A 498 -3.53 -21.85 -15.88
N ILE A 499 -3.48 -21.77 -14.56
CA ILE A 499 -2.55 -22.52 -13.70
C ILE A 499 -2.86 -24.03 -13.68
N PRO A 500 -1.88 -24.92 -13.39
CA PRO A 500 -0.46 -24.62 -13.17
C PRO A 500 0.31 -24.32 -14.46
N ASP A 501 -0.12 -24.86 -15.60
CA ASP A 501 0.39 -24.55 -16.93
C ASP A 501 -0.59 -25.06 -18.01
N TRP A 502 -0.41 -24.60 -19.25
CA TRP A 502 -1.33 -24.96 -20.32
C TRP A 502 -1.27 -26.42 -20.74
N LYS A 503 -0.10 -27.05 -20.66
CA LYS A 503 0.10 -28.42 -21.15
C LYS A 503 -0.58 -29.40 -20.22
N THR A 504 -0.39 -29.23 -18.91
CA THR A 504 -1.10 -29.97 -17.86
C THR A 504 -2.60 -29.85 -18.01
N ASN A 505 -3.12 -28.64 -18.26
CA ASN A 505 -4.56 -28.43 -18.40
C ASN A 505 -5.12 -29.04 -19.70
N ARG A 506 -4.45 -28.84 -20.84
CA ARG A 506 -4.88 -29.39 -22.14
C ARG A 506 -4.87 -30.91 -22.20
N ASP A 507 -3.84 -31.53 -21.64
CA ASP A 507 -3.68 -32.99 -21.65
C ASP A 507 -4.40 -33.67 -20.47
N SER A 508 -5.07 -32.87 -19.62
CA SER A 508 -5.78 -33.41 -18.47
C SER A 508 -6.86 -34.39 -18.89
N ILE A 509 -6.99 -35.48 -18.14
CA ILE A 509 -8.09 -36.42 -18.26
C ILE A 509 -9.41 -35.85 -17.73
N ASP A 510 -9.35 -34.78 -16.93
CA ASP A 510 -10.54 -34.07 -16.45
C ASP A 510 -11.03 -33.11 -17.54
N PRO A 511 -12.18 -33.36 -18.19
CA PRO A 511 -12.77 -32.44 -19.17
C PRO A 511 -13.39 -31.20 -18.52
N GLY A 512 -13.41 -31.13 -17.19
CA GLY A 512 -14.02 -30.10 -16.37
C GLY A 512 -13.11 -28.91 -16.07
N ARG A 513 -13.59 -28.07 -15.15
CA ARG A 513 -12.98 -26.79 -14.79
C ARG A 513 -11.55 -26.89 -14.28
N ASN A 514 -11.15 -28.02 -13.70
CA ASN A 514 -9.81 -28.20 -13.11
C ASN A 514 -8.83 -28.85 -14.10
N GLY A 515 -9.27 -29.18 -15.32
CA GLY A 515 -8.44 -29.76 -16.38
C GLY A 515 -8.62 -29.01 -17.70
N GLN A 516 -9.21 -29.67 -18.70
CA GLN A 516 -9.30 -29.14 -20.07
C GLN A 516 -10.07 -27.83 -20.20
N LYS A 517 -10.95 -27.52 -19.23
CA LYS A 517 -11.68 -26.25 -19.16
C LYS A 517 -11.10 -25.30 -18.12
N HIS A 518 -9.85 -25.47 -17.69
CA HIS A 518 -9.15 -24.47 -16.86
C HIS A 518 -8.74 -23.25 -17.69
N ILE A 519 -9.75 -22.59 -18.27
CA ILE A 519 -9.66 -21.44 -19.17
C ILE A 519 -10.52 -20.28 -18.65
N TRP A 520 -10.86 -20.32 -17.36
CA TRP A 520 -11.81 -19.39 -16.72
C TRP A 520 -11.12 -18.30 -15.90
N ARG A 521 -9.79 -18.26 -15.88
CA ARG A 521 -9.04 -17.30 -15.07
C ARG A 521 -8.95 -15.96 -15.79
N ILE A 522 -9.75 -14.99 -15.33
CA ILE A 522 -9.93 -13.70 -16.02
C ILE A 522 -8.66 -12.86 -16.12
N TYR A 523 -7.72 -12.95 -15.18
CA TYR A 523 -6.52 -12.11 -15.19
C TYR A 523 -5.51 -12.48 -16.28
N ASP A 524 -5.62 -13.67 -16.88
CA ASP A 524 -4.66 -14.13 -17.89
C ASP A 524 -4.86 -13.43 -19.24
N TYR A 525 -6.12 -13.12 -19.56
CA TYR A 525 -6.52 -12.65 -20.89
C TYR A 525 -5.98 -11.26 -21.25
N PRO A 526 -6.09 -10.23 -20.38
CA PRO A 526 -5.68 -8.87 -20.77
C PRO A 526 -4.22 -8.74 -21.18
N HIS A 527 -3.31 -9.52 -20.59
CA HIS A 527 -1.90 -9.55 -20.97
C HIS A 527 -1.71 -9.95 -22.44
N ILE A 528 -2.47 -10.96 -22.89
CA ILE A 528 -2.41 -11.46 -24.27
C ILE A 528 -3.16 -10.54 -25.24
N VAL A 529 -4.25 -9.89 -24.80
CA VAL A 529 -4.88 -8.80 -25.56
C VAL A 529 -3.87 -7.67 -25.81
N LEU A 530 -3.18 -7.21 -24.77
CA LEU A 530 -2.18 -6.15 -24.88
C LEU A 530 -1.01 -6.55 -25.78
N MET A 531 -0.53 -7.79 -25.67
CA MET A 531 0.52 -8.30 -26.55
C MET A 531 0.09 -8.25 -28.03
N TYR A 532 -1.08 -8.81 -28.36
CA TYR A 532 -1.56 -8.81 -29.75
C TYR A 532 -1.84 -7.40 -30.28
N HIS A 533 -2.47 -6.54 -29.49
CA HIS A 533 -2.74 -5.16 -29.90
C HIS A 533 -1.43 -4.39 -30.13
N SER A 534 -0.43 -4.58 -29.26
CA SER A 534 0.88 -3.96 -29.44
C SER A 534 1.59 -4.48 -30.69
N MET A 535 1.52 -5.77 -31.00
CA MET A 535 2.06 -6.33 -32.25
C MET A 535 1.33 -5.82 -33.51
N TYR A 536 0.02 -5.57 -33.43
CA TYR A 536 -0.71 -4.87 -34.49
C TYR A 536 -0.13 -3.46 -34.71
N ARG A 537 0.12 -2.70 -33.63
CA ARG A 537 0.73 -1.36 -33.72
C ARG A 537 2.14 -1.40 -34.30
N VAL A 538 2.97 -2.39 -33.91
CA VAL A 538 4.28 -2.62 -34.53
C VAL A 538 4.13 -2.79 -36.04
N ALA A 539 3.34 -3.78 -36.48
CA ALA A 539 3.17 -4.11 -37.89
C ALA A 539 2.55 -2.96 -38.71
N LYS A 540 1.64 -2.17 -38.13
CA LYS A 540 0.96 -1.06 -38.80
C LYS A 540 1.84 0.17 -38.92
N ASN A 541 2.53 0.55 -37.85
CA ASN A 541 3.19 1.85 -37.76
C ASN A 541 4.68 1.82 -38.12
N ASN A 542 5.28 0.63 -38.23
CA ASN A 542 6.72 0.45 -38.43
C ASN A 542 7.03 -0.48 -39.61
N PRO A 543 6.83 -0.04 -40.87
CA PRO A 543 7.01 -0.88 -42.06
C PRO A 543 8.44 -1.42 -42.24
N GLN A 544 9.43 -0.80 -41.59
CA GLN A 544 10.82 -1.28 -41.54
C GLN A 544 11.02 -2.52 -40.66
N ILE A 545 10.05 -2.83 -39.79
CA ILE A 545 10.07 -3.97 -38.88
C ILE A 545 9.24 -5.10 -39.49
N LYS A 546 9.86 -6.26 -39.66
CA LYS A 546 9.18 -7.45 -40.20
C LYS A 546 8.44 -8.15 -39.07
N THR A 547 7.17 -8.46 -39.32
CA THR A 547 6.34 -9.28 -38.43
C THR A 547 5.88 -10.54 -39.17
N ALA A 548 5.65 -11.62 -38.42
CA ALA A 548 5.22 -12.91 -38.96
C ALA A 548 3.78 -12.90 -39.49
N LEU A 549 2.93 -12.04 -38.94
CA LEU A 549 1.55 -11.83 -39.42
C LEU A 549 1.37 -10.40 -39.94
N PRO A 550 0.43 -10.19 -40.88
CA PRO A 550 -0.06 -8.85 -41.20
C PRO A 550 -0.72 -8.19 -39.98
N ALA A 551 -0.67 -6.86 -39.91
CA ALA A 551 -1.23 -6.07 -38.81
C ALA A 551 -2.68 -6.48 -38.44
N ILE A 552 -3.56 -6.59 -39.44
CA ILE A 552 -4.97 -6.93 -39.24
C ILE A 552 -5.19 -8.28 -38.54
N ASN A 553 -4.26 -9.24 -38.70
CA ASN A 553 -4.37 -10.55 -38.07
C ASN A 553 -4.02 -10.50 -36.59
N TYR A 554 -3.07 -9.66 -36.17
CA TYR A 554 -2.85 -9.40 -34.75
C TYR A 554 -4.06 -8.69 -34.13
N LEU A 555 -4.64 -7.70 -34.81
CA LEU A 555 -5.83 -6.99 -34.31
C LEU A 555 -7.02 -7.94 -34.11
N LYS A 556 -7.27 -8.84 -35.07
CA LYS A 556 -8.31 -9.87 -34.94
C LYS A 556 -8.07 -10.83 -33.76
N ARG A 557 -6.82 -11.19 -33.47
CA ARG A 557 -6.47 -11.99 -32.28
C ARG A 557 -6.67 -11.20 -30.98
N ALA A 558 -6.30 -9.92 -30.95
CA ALA A 558 -6.58 -9.04 -29.80
C ALA A 558 -8.08 -8.96 -29.52
N TYR A 559 -8.89 -8.70 -30.55
CA TYR A 559 -10.35 -8.69 -30.49
C TYR A 559 -10.93 -10.02 -29.97
N GLY A 560 -10.57 -11.14 -30.59
CA GLY A 560 -11.08 -12.46 -30.20
C GLY A 560 -10.75 -12.82 -28.76
N THR A 561 -9.52 -12.52 -28.33
CA THR A 561 -9.09 -12.72 -26.93
C THR A 561 -9.86 -11.82 -25.96
N ALA A 562 -10.11 -10.56 -26.33
CA ALA A 562 -10.87 -9.63 -25.50
C ALA A 562 -12.34 -10.05 -25.36
N VAL A 563 -12.98 -10.56 -26.42
CA VAL A 563 -14.34 -11.12 -26.32
C VAL A 563 -14.34 -12.40 -25.47
N ALA A 564 -13.33 -13.26 -25.62
CA ALA A 564 -13.21 -14.49 -24.83
C ALA A 564 -13.12 -14.21 -23.33
N LEU A 565 -12.41 -13.16 -22.91
CA LEU A 565 -12.35 -12.69 -21.51
C LEU A 565 -13.74 -12.53 -20.88
N PHE A 566 -14.68 -11.92 -21.61
CA PHE A 566 -16.03 -11.65 -21.09
C PHE A 566 -16.98 -12.85 -21.16
N THR A 567 -16.70 -13.79 -22.07
CA THR A 567 -17.65 -14.85 -22.42
C THR A 567 -17.24 -16.21 -21.87
N VAL A 568 -15.99 -16.64 -22.05
CA VAL A 568 -15.52 -17.99 -21.70
C VAL A 568 -15.48 -18.20 -20.18
N PRO A 569 -14.81 -17.37 -19.35
CA PRO A 569 -14.87 -17.47 -17.89
C PRO A 569 -16.29 -17.51 -17.32
N MET A 570 -17.18 -16.70 -17.89
CA MET A 570 -18.59 -16.65 -17.50
C MET A 570 -19.34 -17.94 -17.90
N GLN A 571 -19.01 -18.51 -19.05
CA GLN A 571 -19.59 -19.78 -19.50
C GLN A 571 -19.17 -20.94 -18.58
N ILE A 572 -17.89 -21.04 -18.22
CA ILE A 572 -17.35 -22.17 -17.47
C ILE A 572 -17.61 -22.04 -15.96
N GLU A 573 -17.18 -20.95 -15.32
CA GLU A 573 -17.17 -20.81 -13.85
C GLU A 573 -18.07 -19.70 -13.31
N LYS A 574 -18.81 -19.01 -14.18
CA LYS A 574 -19.58 -17.80 -13.80
C LYS A 574 -18.68 -16.71 -13.19
N TRP A 575 -17.38 -16.73 -13.47
CA TRP A 575 -16.48 -15.67 -13.02
C TRP A 575 -16.60 -14.47 -13.95
N SER A 576 -17.25 -13.42 -13.43
CA SER A 576 -17.55 -12.22 -14.19
C SER A 576 -16.36 -11.27 -14.29
N ALA A 577 -15.92 -11.00 -15.53
CA ALA A 577 -15.00 -9.91 -15.84
C ALA A 577 -15.65 -8.52 -15.69
N TYR A 578 -16.99 -8.41 -15.62
CA TYR A 578 -17.69 -7.12 -15.49
C TYR A 578 -17.61 -6.50 -14.10
N ARG A 579 -17.21 -7.27 -13.07
CA ARG A 579 -17.23 -6.84 -11.67
C ARG A 579 -15.85 -6.77 -11.01
N THR A 580 -14.79 -6.97 -11.80
CA THR A 580 -13.40 -7.08 -11.32
C THR A 580 -12.52 -6.21 -12.21
N GLY A 581 -11.72 -5.32 -11.64
CA GLY A 581 -10.73 -4.56 -12.42
C GLY A 581 -9.51 -5.43 -12.67
N LEU A 582 -8.98 -5.41 -13.89
CA LEU A 582 -7.88 -6.29 -14.31
C LEU A 582 -6.70 -5.48 -14.84
N TYR A 583 -5.48 -6.00 -14.65
CA TYR A 583 -4.29 -5.43 -15.28
C TYR A 583 -4.44 -5.39 -16.80
N ASN A 584 -3.82 -4.41 -17.45
CA ASN A 584 -3.71 -4.23 -18.90
C ASN A 584 -5.02 -4.12 -19.67
N GLU A 585 -6.19 -4.25 -19.03
CA GLU A 585 -7.47 -4.29 -19.74
C GLU A 585 -7.89 -2.93 -20.31
N LEU A 586 -7.28 -1.83 -19.86
CA LEU A 586 -7.47 -0.50 -20.46
C LEU A 586 -7.16 -0.49 -21.97
N VAL A 587 -6.36 -1.44 -22.47
CA VAL A 587 -6.10 -1.62 -23.89
C VAL A 587 -7.35 -1.92 -24.70
N ILE A 588 -8.41 -2.47 -24.09
CA ILE A 588 -9.67 -2.83 -24.78
C ILE A 588 -10.29 -1.61 -25.46
N ALA A 589 -10.24 -0.43 -24.83
CA ALA A 589 -10.70 0.81 -25.46
C ALA A 589 -9.93 1.15 -26.75
N ASN A 590 -8.62 0.91 -26.75
CA ASN A 590 -7.77 1.11 -27.93
C ASN A 590 -8.06 0.06 -29.02
N VAL A 591 -8.28 -1.20 -28.63
CA VAL A 591 -8.68 -2.27 -29.57
C VAL A 591 -9.99 -1.90 -30.27
N ILE A 592 -10.99 -1.41 -29.54
CA ILE A 592 -12.27 -0.94 -30.12
C ILE A 592 -12.03 0.19 -31.14
N ALA A 593 -11.22 1.19 -30.77
CA ALA A 593 -10.92 2.31 -31.66
C ALA A 593 -10.18 1.86 -32.93
N ASP A 594 -9.20 0.97 -32.80
CA ASP A 594 -8.44 0.45 -33.93
C ASP A 594 -9.27 -0.45 -34.85
N LEU A 595 -10.15 -1.29 -34.30
CA LEU A 595 -11.13 -2.07 -35.09
C LEU A 595 -11.99 -1.13 -35.94
N GLN A 596 -12.48 -0.04 -35.36
CA GLN A 596 -13.26 0.96 -36.10
C GLN A 596 -12.42 1.62 -37.20
N SER A 597 -11.17 1.97 -36.92
CA SER A 597 -10.26 2.60 -37.88
C SER A 597 -9.89 1.70 -39.06
N GLU A 598 -9.85 0.38 -38.85
CA GLU A 598 -9.57 -0.65 -39.85
C GLU A 598 -10.85 -1.12 -40.59
N GLY A 599 -11.99 -0.49 -40.33
CA GLY A 599 -13.28 -0.83 -40.97
C GLY A 599 -13.97 -2.08 -40.42
N LEU A 600 -13.46 -2.68 -39.34
CA LEU A 600 -14.05 -3.82 -38.63
C LEU A 600 -15.15 -3.35 -37.65
N SER A 601 -16.15 -2.65 -38.17
CA SER A 601 -17.18 -1.97 -37.37
C SER A 601 -18.05 -2.95 -36.56
N ALA A 602 -18.34 -4.14 -37.09
CA ALA A 602 -19.15 -5.14 -36.39
C ALA A 602 -18.42 -5.74 -35.18
N GLU A 603 -17.12 -6.01 -35.34
CA GLU A 603 -16.23 -6.45 -34.26
C GLU A 603 -16.07 -5.35 -33.20
N ALA A 604 -15.87 -4.09 -33.64
CA ALA A 604 -15.79 -2.94 -32.75
C ALA A 604 -17.07 -2.78 -31.90
N GLU A 605 -18.24 -2.87 -32.51
CA GLU A 605 -19.54 -2.78 -31.81
C GLU A 605 -19.73 -3.92 -30.82
N THR A 606 -19.35 -5.14 -31.18
CA THR A 606 -19.43 -6.31 -30.30
C THR A 606 -18.58 -6.12 -29.04
N LEU A 607 -17.31 -5.74 -29.20
CA LEU A 607 -16.42 -5.54 -28.06
C LEU A 607 -16.84 -4.31 -27.22
N ARG A 608 -17.32 -3.26 -27.87
CA ARG A 608 -17.84 -2.07 -27.19
C ARG A 608 -19.00 -2.39 -26.25
N LYS A 609 -19.95 -3.25 -26.65
CA LYS A 609 -21.05 -3.67 -25.78
C LYS A 609 -20.55 -4.29 -24.47
N HIS A 610 -19.52 -5.13 -24.52
CA HIS A 610 -18.92 -5.70 -23.31
C HIS A 610 -18.24 -4.64 -22.44
N TRP A 611 -17.49 -3.72 -23.07
CA TRP A 611 -16.82 -2.64 -22.36
C TRP A 611 -17.82 -1.69 -21.68
N ASP A 612 -18.85 -1.24 -22.39
CA ASP A 612 -19.90 -0.37 -21.86
C ASP A 612 -20.65 -1.03 -20.70
N GLN A 613 -20.95 -2.33 -20.81
CA GLN A 613 -21.55 -3.09 -19.70
C GLN A 613 -20.66 -3.09 -18.46
N LYS A 614 -19.34 -3.28 -18.62
CA LYS A 614 -18.39 -3.22 -17.51
C LYS A 614 -18.34 -1.82 -16.89
N VAL A 615 -18.22 -0.77 -17.71
CA VAL A 615 -18.22 0.62 -17.24
C VAL A 615 -19.49 0.92 -16.43
N SER A 616 -20.66 0.59 -16.99
CA SER A 616 -21.95 0.78 -16.31
C SER A 616 -22.01 0.00 -14.99
N THR A 617 -21.49 -1.23 -14.95
CA THR A 617 -21.44 -2.05 -13.72
C THR A 617 -20.61 -1.39 -12.61
N PHE A 618 -19.45 -0.82 -12.96
CA PHE A 618 -18.58 -0.14 -11.99
C PHE A 618 -19.19 1.17 -11.50
N VAL A 619 -19.67 2.01 -12.42
CA VAL A 619 -20.14 3.36 -12.15
C VAL A 619 -21.49 3.34 -11.43
N ASN A 620 -22.46 2.60 -11.97
CA ASN A 620 -23.81 2.55 -11.40
C ASN A 620 -23.87 1.61 -10.19
N GLY A 621 -23.08 0.53 -10.20
CA GLY A 621 -22.97 -0.41 -9.06
C GLY A 621 -22.04 0.07 -7.94
N GLN A 622 -21.40 1.24 -8.10
CA GLN A 622 -20.48 1.85 -7.12
C GLN A 622 -19.38 0.89 -6.64
N LEU A 623 -18.79 0.12 -7.57
CA LEU A 623 -17.69 -0.78 -7.23
C LEU A 623 -16.43 0.03 -6.88
N ASN A 624 -15.75 -0.34 -5.80
CA ASN A 624 -14.62 0.40 -5.28
C ASN A 624 -13.30 -0.04 -5.94
N LEU A 625 -12.31 0.86 -6.04
CA LEU A 625 -10.92 0.65 -6.42
C LEU A 625 -10.27 -0.57 -5.72
N PHE A 626 -10.63 -0.84 -4.47
CA PHE A 626 -10.15 -2.01 -3.70
C PHE A 626 -10.97 -3.29 -3.95
N GLN A 627 -11.92 -3.29 -4.89
CA GLN A 627 -12.70 -4.44 -5.31
C GLN A 627 -11.89 -5.28 -6.32
N SER A 628 -11.09 -6.20 -5.77
CA SER A 628 -10.27 -7.15 -6.52
C SER A 628 -10.22 -8.51 -5.79
N GLU A 629 -9.36 -9.44 -6.22
CA GLU A 629 -9.10 -10.70 -5.53
C GLU A 629 -8.65 -10.47 -4.08
N TYR A 630 -7.75 -9.49 -3.88
CA TYR A 630 -7.29 -9.06 -2.57
C TYR A 630 -7.56 -7.58 -2.35
N THR A 631 -7.99 -7.21 -1.14
CA THR A 631 -8.32 -5.82 -0.77
C THR A 631 -7.12 -4.87 -0.73
N PHE A 632 -5.91 -5.40 -0.90
CA PHE A 632 -4.63 -4.68 -0.95
C PHE A 632 -3.91 -4.83 -2.29
N ASP A 633 -4.47 -5.58 -3.25
CA ASP A 633 -3.85 -5.65 -4.57
C ASP A 633 -4.20 -4.40 -5.39
N SER A 634 -3.27 -4.00 -6.26
CA SER A 634 -3.42 -2.85 -7.15
C SER A 634 -4.03 -3.24 -8.50
N THR A 635 -4.60 -4.45 -8.62
CA THR A 635 -5.00 -5.06 -9.90
C THR A 635 -6.06 -4.25 -10.62
N GLY A 636 -7.00 -3.68 -9.86
CA GLY A 636 -8.07 -2.87 -10.42
C GLY A 636 -7.71 -1.40 -10.66
N PHE A 637 -6.50 -0.93 -10.31
CA PHE A 637 -6.26 0.50 -10.21
C PHE A 637 -6.29 1.21 -11.57
N GLU A 638 -5.52 0.71 -12.53
CA GLU A 638 -5.50 1.28 -13.88
C GLU A 638 -6.83 1.09 -14.62
N ALA A 639 -7.49 -0.05 -14.39
CA ALA A 639 -8.80 -0.34 -14.94
C ALA A 639 -9.85 0.64 -14.42
N THR A 640 -9.96 0.81 -13.11
CA THR A 640 -10.89 1.77 -12.49
C THR A 640 -10.66 3.18 -13.02
N HIS A 641 -9.40 3.60 -13.19
CA HIS A 641 -9.08 4.88 -13.82
C HIS A 641 -9.59 4.97 -15.27
N ALA A 642 -9.30 3.96 -16.09
CA ALA A 642 -9.76 3.91 -17.48
C ALA A 642 -11.30 3.90 -17.59
N LEU A 643 -11.98 3.14 -16.74
CA LEU A 643 -13.44 3.06 -16.69
C LEU A 643 -14.06 4.39 -16.25
N ALA A 644 -13.50 5.06 -15.24
CA ALA A 644 -13.99 6.36 -14.77
C ALA A 644 -13.84 7.45 -15.85
N LYS A 645 -12.68 7.49 -16.52
CA LYS A 645 -12.45 8.42 -17.63
C LYS A 645 -13.43 8.16 -18.77
N TYR A 646 -13.54 6.89 -19.20
CA TYR A 646 -14.46 6.51 -20.26
C TYR A 646 -15.91 6.89 -19.92
N ALA A 647 -16.33 6.65 -18.67
CA ALA A 647 -17.66 7.01 -18.20
C ALA A 647 -17.96 8.50 -18.31
N LEU A 648 -17.02 9.37 -17.92
CA LEU A 648 -17.18 10.83 -18.07
C LEU A 648 -17.27 11.24 -19.54
N ASP A 649 -16.43 10.66 -20.39
CA ASP A 649 -16.39 10.97 -21.82
C ASP A 649 -17.68 10.54 -22.56
N HIS A 650 -18.42 9.56 -22.03
CA HIS A 650 -19.59 8.94 -22.66
C HIS A 650 -20.88 9.06 -21.83
N ALA A 651 -20.88 9.89 -20.78
CA ALA A 651 -22.03 10.01 -19.90
C ALA A 651 -23.23 10.64 -20.62
N ASP A 652 -24.42 10.15 -20.26
CA ASP A 652 -25.69 10.72 -20.67
C ASP A 652 -25.92 12.06 -19.96
N LYS A 653 -26.16 13.12 -20.73
CA LYS A 653 -26.61 14.40 -20.18
C LYS A 653 -28.01 14.26 -19.61
N SER A 654 -28.44 15.27 -18.84
CA SER A 654 -29.80 15.29 -18.29
C SER A 654 -30.85 15.13 -19.40
N GLY A 655 -31.71 14.11 -19.27
CA GLY A 655 -32.72 13.75 -20.25
C GLY A 655 -32.27 12.79 -21.37
N GLU A 656 -30.99 12.40 -21.42
CA GLU A 656 -30.48 11.38 -22.34
C GLU A 656 -30.44 9.99 -21.68
N ASN A 657 -30.45 8.93 -22.49
CA ASN A 657 -30.27 7.53 -22.05
C ASN A 657 -29.63 6.69 -23.16
N LYS A 658 -28.55 7.22 -23.75
CA LYS A 658 -27.82 6.58 -24.86
C LYS A 658 -26.90 5.49 -24.35
N THR A 659 -26.24 5.71 -23.22
CA THR A 659 -25.23 4.79 -22.66
C THR A 659 -25.69 4.11 -21.37
N GLY A 660 -26.74 4.63 -20.73
CA GLY A 660 -27.22 4.15 -19.43
C GLY A 660 -26.30 4.56 -18.27
N ILE A 661 -25.44 5.55 -18.48
CA ILE A 661 -24.49 6.08 -17.49
C ILE A 661 -24.82 7.56 -17.28
N PRO A 662 -25.62 7.91 -16.26
CA PRO A 662 -25.91 9.31 -15.94
C PRO A 662 -24.63 10.08 -15.60
N LEU A 663 -24.51 11.33 -16.07
CA LEU A 663 -23.37 12.21 -15.78
C LEU A 663 -23.07 12.31 -14.28
N GLU A 664 -24.09 12.46 -13.44
CA GLU A 664 -23.94 12.51 -11.98
C GLU A 664 -23.26 11.24 -11.43
N ASN A 665 -23.59 10.06 -11.97
CA ASN A 665 -22.97 8.81 -11.52
C ASN A 665 -21.50 8.75 -11.93
N ALA A 666 -21.17 9.19 -13.15
CA ALA A 666 -19.79 9.23 -13.64
C ALA A 666 -18.93 10.22 -12.83
N GLU A 667 -19.43 11.43 -12.58
CA GLU A 667 -18.77 12.44 -11.74
C GLU A 667 -18.56 11.93 -10.31
N ARG A 668 -19.59 11.34 -9.70
CA ARG A 668 -19.47 10.74 -8.37
C ARG A 668 -18.46 9.60 -8.33
N PHE A 669 -18.40 8.78 -9.37
CA PHE A 669 -17.44 7.68 -9.46
C PHE A 669 -16.01 8.20 -9.56
N MET A 670 -15.74 9.15 -10.46
CA MET A 670 -14.44 9.83 -10.58
C MET A 670 -14.01 10.45 -9.24
N GLN A 671 -14.90 11.23 -8.61
CA GLN A 671 -14.61 11.93 -7.37
C GLN A 671 -14.39 11.02 -6.18
N LYS A 672 -15.01 9.83 -6.13
CA LYS A 672 -14.82 8.89 -5.00
C LYS A 672 -13.62 7.96 -5.18
N GLN A 673 -13.29 7.62 -6.43
CA GLN A 673 -12.30 6.59 -6.73
C GLN A 673 -10.92 7.16 -7.05
N LEU A 674 -10.82 8.41 -7.53
CA LEU A 674 -9.59 8.94 -8.14
C LEU A 674 -9.17 10.31 -7.63
N VAL A 675 -10.06 11.04 -6.96
CA VAL A 675 -9.82 12.35 -6.34
C VAL A 675 -9.96 12.21 -4.83
#